data_AF-A0A3E1EFU6-F1
#
_entry.id   AF-A0A3E1EFU6-F1
#
_cell.length_a   1.000
_cell.length_b   1.000
_cell.length_c   1.000
_cell.angle_alpha   90.00
_cell.angle_beta   90.00
_cell.angle_gamma   90.00
#
_symmetry.space_group_name_H-M   'P 1'
#
loop_
_entity.id
_entity.type
_entity.pdbx_description
1 polymer ?
#
loop_
_entity_poly.entity_id
_entity_poly.type
_entity_poly.pdbx_seq_one_letter_code
_entity_poly.pdbx_strand_id
1 'polypeptide(L)'
;MKTLATLLRDARDLIVSLRLTVVLILFSIILVLVATLDQVNLGIWVVQQKYFNTFVVFWKTGNMSLAIFPGGYTIGGLLLLNLLAAHFYRFKFTWRKIGLWLVHAGLILLLIGQLLTGLMQDEYQLRLDQGQTKNFSESYRNVELAITDITDPKYDEVIAIPEDRLVHQTPIQHPRLPFRVAVKTYLPNATLQMGLPPATSADTTATRGVGPQILATLQPLTYKQDERNIPAAYVELTGPEGVIGIWLVSPFLDDPQHFTAGGRSWKIALRFARHYQPYSLTLLKFSHDKYAGTDIPKNFSSRLRLTTPDGRDDRDVLIYMNNPLRYAGLTFYQAGFQNNDMTTVLQVVRNPSWLIPYIACGVMTLGLVLQFGLHLVGFIGKRRALAAGARAPQPTASAPKVKVPWTAARLFPWITLGVAALAVLFSLFPPRAGGEYDLAGFGRLPTLVNGRIKPLDTVARTSLMVLQARQRVKAADGRSVSPEEWLLDVLYRPAQANAYPVFKIVHPDVLSLFNLTLEDGTPELSFTFNQLLKGLPELDRQSKMADSVESALRNSFQRGVIQLRDNIVLYESLGDSVVAPGVDDFLGHLAHFNETAPAGLAAVKAKQAGQPHDAAAAAALLELSNTFSSLESLAYLRPIPPETGKTDPKGWMNLGAALHQSLRHGRLDGASATYVALGLAWRDQQPAKFNSLVHEYRTSLEPEIPGFLAKVDLEARFNAAQPFYTSTILYVLVFLLAVFSWLKWPEALSRAALWLTGLAWVLTTAGIVTRMWLEGRPPVTNLYSSALFIGWAAVALCLLLEVTYRNAIGSVAAGLIGFATLLIAHHLALGGDTLEMMRAVLDSNFWLATHVVTVTLGYSATFLAGFLALIYVIRGVFTRSLDAATADSLNRMVYGVVCFATVLSFVGTVLGGIWADQSWGRFWGWDPKENGALIIVLWNALILHARWGGLIKARGLMALAIFGNIVTAWSWFGVNMLGVGLHSYGFIDAAFWWLLAFVASQLAFIAVTGLPLPRWRSFRPVSAAK
;
A
#
# COMPACT_ATOMS: atom_id res chain seq x y z
N MET A 1 -46.93 37.20 17.38
CA MET A 1 -47.22 35.75 17.40
C MET A 1 -47.19 35.09 16.01
N LYS A 2 -47.90 35.60 14.98
CA LYS A 2 -47.90 34.99 13.63
C LYS A 2 -46.53 34.95 12.93
N THR A 3 -45.72 36.00 13.09
CA THR A 3 -44.33 36.10 12.58
C THR A 3 -43.37 35.11 13.24
N LEU A 4 -43.47 34.92 14.55
CA LEU A 4 -42.68 33.92 15.27
C LEU A 4 -43.04 32.49 14.85
N ALA A 5 -44.33 32.21 14.64
CA ALA A 5 -44.79 30.90 14.18
C ALA A 5 -44.37 30.58 12.74
N THR A 6 -44.24 31.59 11.87
CA THR A 6 -43.71 31.43 10.50
C THR A 6 -42.21 31.20 10.53
N LEU A 7 -41.45 32.01 11.27
CA LEU A 7 -40.01 31.81 11.46
C LEU A 7 -39.67 30.42 12.02
N LEU A 8 -40.41 29.94 13.03
CA LEU A 8 -40.22 28.60 13.58
C LEU A 8 -40.55 27.49 12.58
N ARG A 9 -41.55 27.70 11.72
CA ARG A 9 -41.92 26.75 10.66
C ARG A 9 -40.84 26.70 9.58
N ASP A 10 -40.36 27.86 9.14
CA ASP A 10 -39.33 27.97 8.10
C ASP A 10 -37.99 27.40 8.61
N ALA A 11 -37.63 27.69 9.86
CA ALA A 11 -36.47 27.09 10.51
C ALA A 11 -36.58 25.57 10.61
N ARG A 12 -37.74 25.04 11.02
CA ARG A 12 -38.00 23.59 11.02
C ARG A 12 -37.88 23.01 9.62
N ASP A 13 -38.50 23.62 8.62
CA ASP A 13 -38.54 23.11 7.25
C ASP A 13 -37.14 23.12 6.61
N LEU A 14 -36.30 24.09 6.96
CA LEU A 14 -34.87 24.12 6.63
C LEU A 14 -34.11 22.98 7.30
N ILE A 15 -34.21 22.84 8.63
CA ILE A 15 -33.49 21.83 9.42
C ILE A 15 -33.88 20.41 8.99
N VAL A 16 -35.12 20.18 8.59
CA VAL A 16 -35.63 18.86 8.17
C VAL A 16 -35.42 18.60 6.65
N SER A 17 -34.82 19.55 5.93
CA SER A 17 -34.68 19.50 4.48
C SER A 17 -33.65 18.47 3.99
N LEU A 18 -34.02 17.68 2.99
CA LEU A 18 -33.06 16.84 2.24
C LEU A 18 -32.05 17.67 1.44
N ARG A 19 -32.38 18.93 1.09
CA ARG A 19 -31.42 19.84 0.45
C ARG A 19 -30.28 20.17 1.41
N LEU A 20 -30.62 20.43 2.67
CA LEU A 20 -29.63 20.67 3.71
C LEU A 20 -28.75 19.43 3.90
N THR A 21 -29.32 18.23 3.94
CA THR A 21 -28.55 16.98 4.00
C THR A 21 -27.52 16.87 2.87
N VAL A 22 -27.94 17.10 1.62
CA VAL A 22 -27.04 17.02 0.45
C VAL A 22 -25.92 18.07 0.50
N VAL A 23 -26.24 19.31 0.91
CA VAL A 23 -25.24 20.38 1.07
C VAL A 23 -24.24 20.04 2.17
N LEU A 24 -24.70 19.54 3.31
CA LEU A 24 -23.83 19.18 4.43
C LEU A 24 -22.93 17.99 4.08
N ILE A 25 -23.44 16.96 3.37
CA ILE A 25 -22.60 15.86 2.87
C ILE A 25 -21.55 16.39 1.89
N LEU A 26 -21.91 17.31 0.99
CA LEU A 26 -20.94 17.92 0.07
C LEU A 26 -19.87 18.71 0.84
N PHE A 27 -20.26 19.47 1.87
CA PHE A 27 -19.32 20.20 2.72
C PHE A 27 -18.41 19.25 3.50
N SER A 28 -18.92 18.11 4.00
CA SER A 28 -18.08 17.07 4.60
C SER A 28 -17.03 16.56 3.61
N ILE A 29 -17.42 16.29 2.36
CA ILE A 29 -16.49 15.81 1.32
C ILE A 29 -15.39 16.85 1.04
N ILE A 30 -15.76 18.12 0.89
CA ILE A 30 -14.79 19.21 0.66
C ILE A 30 -13.86 19.36 1.86
N LEU A 31 -14.40 19.37 3.08
CA LEU A 31 -13.62 19.48 4.31
C LEU A 31 -12.61 18.33 4.41
N VAL A 32 -13.05 17.09 4.19
CA VAL A 32 -12.19 15.90 4.27
C VAL A 32 -11.12 15.92 3.18
N LEU A 33 -11.46 16.28 1.94
CA LEU A 33 -10.49 16.36 0.84
C LEU A 33 -9.41 17.41 1.11
N VAL A 34 -9.80 18.64 1.47
CA VAL A 34 -8.86 19.73 1.74
C VAL A 34 -8.01 19.41 2.96
N ALA A 35 -8.61 18.88 4.03
CA ALA A 35 -7.89 18.40 5.20
C ALA A 35 -6.83 17.36 4.80
N THR A 36 -7.20 16.36 3.99
CA THR A 36 -6.28 15.29 3.55
C THR A 36 -5.11 15.84 2.74
N LEU A 37 -5.34 16.79 1.84
CA LEU A 37 -4.26 17.43 1.09
C LEU A 37 -3.29 18.19 2.00
N ASP A 38 -3.81 18.86 3.03
CA ASP A 38 -3.00 19.63 3.98
C ASP A 38 -2.18 18.74 4.94
N GLN A 39 -2.48 17.43 5.00
CA GLN A 39 -1.72 16.47 5.82
C GLN A 39 -0.29 16.28 5.33
N VAL A 40 -0.02 16.53 4.05
CA VAL A 40 1.34 16.48 3.49
C VAL A 40 2.25 17.48 4.20
N ASN A 41 1.74 18.67 4.50
CA ASN A 41 2.54 19.76 5.07
C ASN A 41 2.41 19.85 6.60
N LEU A 42 1.21 19.59 7.13
CA LEU A 42 0.88 19.79 8.54
C LEU A 42 0.79 18.48 9.33
N GLY A 43 0.88 17.33 8.68
CA GLY A 43 0.65 16.04 9.32
C GLY A 43 -0.79 15.82 9.78
N ILE A 44 -1.09 14.58 10.15
CA ILE A 44 -2.46 14.15 10.45
C ILE A 44 -3.04 14.90 11.66
N TRP A 45 -2.28 15.03 12.75
CA TRP A 45 -2.79 15.57 14.01
C TRP A 45 -3.12 17.07 13.92
N VAL A 46 -2.25 17.90 13.34
CA VAL A 46 -2.51 19.34 13.23
C VAL A 46 -3.70 19.59 12.32
N VAL A 47 -3.81 18.83 11.23
CA VAL A 47 -4.99 18.87 10.35
C VAL A 47 -6.26 18.53 11.13
N GLN A 48 -6.25 17.52 12.01
CA GLN A 48 -7.42 17.24 12.83
C GLN A 48 -7.82 18.44 13.69
N GLN A 49 -6.87 19.12 14.32
CA GLN A 49 -7.16 20.33 15.11
C GLN A 49 -7.66 21.50 14.23
N LYS A 50 -7.04 21.71 13.07
CA LYS A 50 -7.35 22.82 12.15
C LYS A 50 -8.69 22.66 11.45
N TYR A 51 -9.11 21.43 11.12
CA TYR A 51 -10.28 21.19 10.28
C TYR A 51 -11.43 20.48 11.00
N PHE A 52 -11.15 19.46 11.82
CA PHE A 52 -12.18 18.60 12.40
C PHE A 52 -12.58 19.02 13.82
N ASN A 53 -11.61 19.36 14.67
CA ASN A 53 -11.83 19.79 16.06
C ASN A 53 -12.01 21.31 16.19
N THR A 54 -12.74 21.91 15.26
CA THR A 54 -13.07 23.34 15.28
C THR A 54 -14.47 23.58 14.74
N PHE A 55 -15.09 24.69 15.15
CA PHE A 55 -16.34 25.17 14.56
C PHE A 55 -16.12 25.89 13.23
N VAL A 56 -14.96 26.54 13.05
CA VAL A 56 -14.64 27.34 11.85
C VAL A 56 -13.19 27.07 11.45
N VAL A 57 -12.98 26.81 10.16
CA VAL A 57 -11.66 26.70 9.56
C VAL A 57 -11.16 28.09 9.21
N PHE A 58 -10.00 28.43 9.77
CA PHE A 58 -9.34 29.70 9.50
C PHE A 58 -8.12 29.50 8.59
N TRP A 59 -7.94 30.42 7.65
CA TRP A 59 -6.74 30.51 6.82
C TRP A 59 -5.92 31.72 7.24
N LYS A 60 -4.62 31.52 7.49
CA LYS A 60 -3.70 32.61 7.81
C LYS A 60 -3.09 33.18 6.54
N THR A 61 -3.20 34.48 6.33
CA THR A 61 -2.53 35.22 5.26
C THR A 61 -1.78 36.38 5.90
N GLY A 62 -0.46 36.23 6.05
CA GLY A 62 0.35 37.13 6.88
C GLY A 62 -0.14 37.13 8.33
N ASN A 63 -0.43 38.31 8.88
CA ASN A 63 -0.93 38.47 10.24
C ASN A 63 -2.46 38.37 10.37
N MET A 64 -3.19 38.16 9.27
CA MET A 64 -4.66 38.08 9.26
C MET A 64 -5.14 36.63 9.25
N SER A 65 -6.19 36.33 10.03
CA SER A 65 -6.84 35.02 10.10
C SER A 65 -8.26 35.15 9.55
N LEU A 66 -8.52 34.57 8.37
CA LEU A 66 -9.81 34.65 7.67
C LEU A 66 -10.63 33.38 7.88
N ALA A 67 -11.90 33.51 8.28
CA ALA A 67 -12.85 32.40 8.33
C ALA A 67 -13.25 31.99 6.89
N ILE A 68 -12.82 30.82 6.44
CA ILE A 68 -13.00 30.39 5.04
C ILE A 68 -14.02 29.26 4.86
N PHE A 69 -14.24 28.43 5.88
CA PHE A 69 -15.12 27.27 5.78
C PHE A 69 -15.65 26.83 7.16
N PRO A 70 -16.87 26.25 7.27
CA PRO A 70 -17.32 25.64 8.52
C PRO A 70 -16.45 24.43 8.87
N GLY A 71 -16.05 24.33 10.14
CA GLY A 71 -15.26 23.22 10.67
C GLY A 71 -16.10 21.97 10.96
N GLY A 72 -15.40 20.89 11.34
CA GLY A 72 -16.00 19.59 11.61
C GLY A 72 -17.11 19.61 12.66
N TYR A 73 -16.97 20.36 13.75
CA TYR A 73 -18.03 20.48 14.76
C TYR A 73 -19.30 21.12 14.20
N THR A 74 -19.17 22.14 13.34
CA THR A 74 -20.32 22.81 12.73
C THR A 74 -21.02 21.88 11.73
N ILE A 75 -20.28 21.28 10.81
CA ILE A 75 -20.88 20.39 9.79
C ILE A 75 -21.48 19.14 10.45
N GLY A 76 -20.73 18.49 11.35
CA GLY A 76 -21.17 17.30 12.07
C GLY A 76 -22.37 17.57 12.97
N GLY A 77 -22.37 18.68 13.71
CA GLY A 77 -23.50 19.10 14.56
C GLY A 77 -24.77 19.38 13.75
N LEU A 78 -24.64 20.10 12.62
CA LEU A 78 -25.76 20.36 11.73
C LEU A 78 -26.29 19.09 11.06
N LEU A 79 -25.42 18.13 10.70
CA LEU A 79 -25.83 16.82 10.18
C LEU A 79 -26.61 16.04 11.23
N LEU A 80 -26.13 15.99 12.47
CA LEU A 80 -26.82 15.31 13.56
C LEU A 80 -28.19 15.92 13.83
N LEU A 81 -28.26 17.26 13.90
CA LEU A 81 -29.52 17.99 14.09
C LEU A 81 -30.51 17.74 12.94
N ASN A 82 -30.03 17.84 11.69
CA ASN A 82 -30.82 17.54 10.49
C ASN A 82 -31.36 16.11 10.52
N LEU A 83 -30.52 15.15 10.89
CA LEU A 83 -30.87 13.73 10.94
C LEU A 83 -31.93 13.44 11.99
N LEU A 84 -31.74 13.94 13.21
CA LEU A 84 -32.70 13.79 14.32
C LEU A 84 -34.05 14.43 13.99
N ALA A 85 -34.03 15.66 13.47
CA ALA A 85 -35.25 16.36 13.10
C ALA A 85 -35.99 15.65 11.94
N ALA A 86 -35.26 15.13 10.95
CA ALA A 86 -35.85 14.36 9.86
C ALA A 86 -36.54 13.07 10.33
N HIS A 87 -35.97 12.38 11.32
CA HIS A 87 -36.59 11.18 11.92
C HIS A 87 -37.89 11.52 12.63
N PHE A 88 -37.94 12.67 13.31
CA PHE A 88 -39.12 13.10 14.04
C PHE A 88 -40.25 13.61 13.12
N TYR A 89 -39.90 14.42 12.11
CA TYR A 89 -40.91 15.14 11.31
C TYR A 89 -41.21 14.55 9.93
N ARG A 90 -40.30 13.78 9.31
CA ARG A 90 -40.47 13.24 7.94
C ARG A 90 -40.63 11.74 7.87
N PHE A 91 -39.94 10.98 8.72
CA PHE A 91 -39.92 9.53 8.60
C PHE A 91 -41.11 8.88 9.30
N LYS A 92 -41.97 8.24 8.52
CA LYS A 92 -43.00 7.33 9.04
C LYS A 92 -42.44 5.91 9.10
N PHE A 93 -42.56 5.27 10.26
CA PHE A 93 -42.13 3.90 10.44
C PHE A 93 -42.95 2.94 9.57
N THR A 94 -42.27 2.06 8.83
CA THR A 94 -42.87 0.95 8.08
C THR A 94 -41.87 -0.19 8.03
N TRP A 95 -42.33 -1.44 8.11
CA TRP A 95 -41.47 -2.62 8.04
C TRP A 95 -40.66 -2.72 6.73
N ARG A 96 -41.17 -2.16 5.63
CA ARG A 96 -40.44 -2.08 4.34
C ARG A 96 -39.24 -1.13 4.35
N LYS A 97 -39.11 -0.29 5.37
CA LYS A 97 -38.04 0.70 5.54
C LYS A 97 -37.23 0.45 6.81
N ILE A 98 -37.36 -0.72 7.44
CA ILE A 98 -36.64 -1.03 8.68
C ILE A 98 -35.13 -0.88 8.51
N GLY A 99 -34.60 -1.28 7.35
CA GLY A 99 -33.18 -1.13 7.04
C GLY A 99 -32.75 0.33 7.06
N LEU A 100 -33.54 1.25 6.46
CA LEU A 100 -33.25 2.69 6.52
C LEU A 100 -33.27 3.25 7.95
N TRP A 101 -34.18 2.79 8.81
CA TRP A 101 -34.19 3.19 10.23
C TRP A 101 -32.91 2.76 10.94
N LEU A 102 -32.48 1.52 10.74
CA LEU A 102 -31.24 1.00 11.33
C LEU A 102 -30.01 1.78 10.83
N VAL A 103 -29.91 2.07 9.53
CA VAL A 103 -28.78 2.84 8.98
C VAL A 103 -28.64 4.20 9.65
N HIS A 104 -29.73 4.93 9.81
CA HIS A 104 -29.65 6.27 10.38
C HIS A 104 -29.53 6.25 11.91
N ALA A 105 -30.14 5.29 12.61
CA ALA A 105 -29.95 5.10 14.04
C ALA A 105 -28.49 4.76 14.37
N GLY A 106 -27.89 3.87 13.57
CA GLY A 106 -26.46 3.57 13.66
C GLY A 106 -25.59 4.81 13.35
N LEU A 107 -25.95 5.64 12.37
CA LEU A 107 -25.22 6.88 12.07
C LEU A 107 -25.27 7.88 13.24
N ILE A 108 -26.43 8.03 13.90
CA ILE A 108 -26.56 8.86 15.11
C ILE A 108 -25.62 8.34 16.20
N LEU A 109 -25.64 7.03 16.45
CA LEU A 109 -24.78 6.39 17.44
C LEU A 109 -23.30 6.57 17.09
N LEU A 110 -22.93 6.49 15.80
CA LEU A 110 -21.56 6.69 15.33
C LEU A 110 -21.08 8.12 15.58
N LEU A 111 -21.90 9.13 15.27
CA LEU A 111 -21.56 10.54 15.49
C LEU A 111 -21.38 10.87 16.98
N ILE A 112 -22.25 10.33 17.84
CA ILE A 112 -22.11 10.45 19.30
C ILE A 112 -20.86 9.72 19.79
N GLY A 113 -20.64 8.49 19.31
CA GLY A 113 -19.47 7.69 19.66
C GLY A 113 -18.15 8.40 19.31
N GLN A 114 -18.06 8.98 18.12
CA GLN A 114 -16.88 9.74 17.69
C GLN A 114 -16.64 10.99 18.55
N LEU A 115 -17.70 11.69 18.95
CA LEU A 115 -17.58 12.83 19.86
C LEU A 115 -17.04 12.38 21.22
N LEU A 116 -17.57 11.28 21.78
CA LEU A 116 -17.09 10.72 23.05
C LEU A 116 -15.65 10.24 22.96
N THR A 117 -15.28 9.55 21.87
CA THR A 117 -13.89 9.14 21.63
C THR A 117 -12.96 10.34 21.58
N GLY A 118 -13.31 11.39 20.83
CA GLY A 118 -12.49 12.61 20.74
C GLY A 118 -12.34 13.37 22.07
N LEU A 119 -13.28 13.21 23.01
CA LEU A 119 -13.24 13.87 24.32
C LEU A 119 -12.60 13.00 25.43
N MET A 120 -12.57 11.67 25.27
CA MET A 120 -12.21 10.73 26.35
C MET A 120 -11.04 9.79 26.01
N GLN A 121 -10.56 9.76 24.77
CA GLN A 121 -9.45 8.90 24.38
C GLN A 121 -8.10 9.53 24.71
N ASP A 122 -7.24 8.75 25.35
CA ASP A 122 -5.84 9.11 25.62
C ASP A 122 -4.89 8.12 24.92
N GLU A 123 -3.80 8.65 24.38
CA GLU A 123 -2.75 7.88 23.71
C GLU A 123 -1.38 8.13 24.36
N TYR A 124 -0.68 7.04 24.67
CA TYR A 124 0.65 7.02 25.25
C TYR A 124 1.53 6.01 24.50
N GLN A 125 2.81 5.99 24.82
CA GLN A 125 3.77 4.98 24.39
C GLN A 125 4.53 4.41 25.58
N LEU A 126 4.87 3.13 25.49
CA LEU A 126 5.72 2.45 26.44
C LEU A 126 6.90 1.83 25.68
N ARG A 127 8.09 2.35 25.95
CA ARG A 127 9.36 1.82 25.44
C ARG A 127 10.05 1.02 26.53
N LEU A 128 10.40 -0.23 26.26
CA LEU A 128 11.11 -1.11 27.20
C LEU A 128 12.29 -1.78 26.51
N ASP A 129 13.46 -1.70 27.12
CA ASP A 129 14.61 -2.54 26.76
C ASP A 129 14.50 -3.90 27.44
N GLN A 130 15.10 -4.94 26.85
CA GLN A 130 15.03 -6.28 27.43
C GLN A 130 15.65 -6.31 28.84
N GLY A 131 14.90 -6.85 29.80
CA GLY A 131 15.22 -6.84 31.23
C GLY A 131 14.73 -5.59 31.99
N GLN A 132 14.32 -4.52 31.29
CA GLN A 132 13.85 -3.30 31.91
C GLN A 132 12.43 -3.46 32.47
N THR A 133 12.19 -2.88 33.64
CA THR A 133 10.88 -2.77 34.28
C THR A 133 10.43 -1.32 34.29
N LYS A 134 9.19 -1.03 33.87
CA LYS A 134 8.55 0.28 34.04
C LYS A 134 7.14 0.13 34.57
N ASN A 135 6.71 1.12 35.34
CA ASN A 135 5.34 1.28 35.81
C ASN A 135 4.67 2.54 35.24
N PHE A 136 5.19 3.10 34.15
CA PHE A 136 4.61 4.30 33.53
C PHE A 136 4.69 4.21 32.01
N SER A 137 3.74 4.85 31.35
CA SER A 137 3.78 5.15 29.91
C SER A 137 4.04 6.64 29.69
N GLU A 138 4.59 7.00 28.55
CA GLU A 138 4.98 8.37 28.20
C GLU A 138 4.07 8.93 27.10
N SER A 139 3.73 10.22 27.18
CA SER A 139 3.05 10.91 26.09
C SER A 139 3.95 10.94 24.86
N TYR A 140 3.38 10.78 23.67
CA TYR A 140 4.15 10.91 22.43
C TYR A 140 4.53 12.36 22.12
N ARG A 141 3.75 13.35 22.57
CA ARG A 141 3.95 14.76 22.19
C ARG A 141 4.18 15.68 23.36
N ASN A 142 3.45 15.48 24.45
CA ASN A 142 3.49 16.42 25.57
C ASN A 142 4.75 16.18 26.39
N VAL A 143 5.44 17.27 26.72
CA VAL A 143 6.56 17.25 27.66
C VAL A 143 6.18 17.85 29.01
N GLU A 144 6.96 17.53 30.02
CA GLU A 144 6.87 18.10 31.36
C GLU A 144 8.29 18.36 31.88
N LEU A 145 8.46 19.49 32.57
CA LEU A 145 9.64 19.72 33.39
C LEU A 145 9.43 19.01 34.72
N ALA A 146 10.17 17.93 34.93
CA ALA A 146 10.15 17.16 36.16
C ALA A 146 11.26 17.66 37.09
N ILE A 147 10.86 18.14 38.26
CA ILE A 147 11.74 18.44 39.39
C ILE A 147 11.47 17.39 40.46
N THR A 148 12.47 16.56 40.76
CA THR A 148 12.30 15.38 41.62
C THR A 148 13.14 15.52 42.88
N ASP A 149 12.50 15.46 44.04
CA ASP A 149 13.16 15.30 45.33
C ASP A 149 13.58 13.84 45.49
N ILE A 150 14.88 13.60 45.64
CA ILE A 150 15.49 12.28 45.80
C ILE A 150 16.10 12.10 47.19
N THR A 151 15.70 12.93 48.15
CA THR A 151 16.27 12.93 49.50
C THR A 151 15.89 11.68 50.27
N ASP A 152 14.68 11.15 50.07
CA ASP A 152 14.22 9.90 50.70
C ASP A 152 14.67 8.70 49.86
N PRO A 153 15.39 7.71 50.44
CA PRO A 153 15.84 6.54 49.70
C PRO A 153 14.72 5.57 49.31
N LYS A 154 13.50 5.70 49.86
CA LYS A 154 12.38 4.79 49.60
C LYS A 154 11.45 5.28 48.49
N TYR A 155 11.34 6.59 48.29
CA TYR A 155 10.47 7.15 47.26
C TYR A 155 10.98 8.49 46.76
N ASP A 156 10.71 8.76 45.48
CA ASP A 156 10.95 10.04 44.85
C ASP A 156 9.67 10.89 44.91
N GLU A 157 9.76 12.16 45.32
CA GLU A 157 8.65 13.11 45.17
C GLU A 157 8.83 13.93 43.88
N VAL A 158 7.92 13.79 42.93
CA VAL A 158 8.03 14.44 41.61
C VAL A 158 7.05 15.59 41.47
N ILE A 159 7.57 16.77 41.14
CA ILE A 159 6.80 17.95 40.76
C ILE A 159 6.92 18.10 39.24
N ALA A 160 5.87 17.68 38.54
CA ALA A 160 5.78 17.77 37.09
C ALA A 160 5.10 19.08 36.68
N ILE A 161 5.85 19.95 35.99
CA ILE A 161 5.37 21.21 35.46
C ILE A 161 5.04 21.01 33.97
N PRO A 162 3.78 21.19 33.54
CA PRO A 162 3.37 20.93 32.17
C PRO A 162 3.96 21.95 31.17
N GLU A 163 4.10 21.54 29.92
CA GLU A 163 4.71 22.31 28.82
C GLU A 163 4.08 23.70 28.60
N ASP A 164 2.76 23.83 28.73
CA ASP A 164 2.04 25.09 28.53
C ASP A 164 2.60 26.21 29.44
N ARG A 165 2.95 25.85 30.68
CA ARG A 165 3.58 26.78 31.64
C ARG A 165 5.00 27.16 31.23
N LEU A 166 5.72 26.26 30.55
CA LEU A 166 7.07 26.51 30.05
C LEU A 166 7.05 27.45 28.83
N VAL A 167 6.11 27.24 27.91
CA VAL A 167 5.92 28.06 26.69
C VAL A 167 5.61 29.51 27.04
N HIS A 168 4.79 29.76 28.06
CA HIS A 168 4.44 31.11 28.50
C HIS A 168 5.57 31.85 29.22
N GLN A 169 6.67 31.18 29.59
CA GLN A 169 7.83 31.76 30.26
C GLN A 169 7.49 32.55 31.54
N THR A 170 6.36 32.22 32.17
CA THR A 170 5.95 32.84 33.42
C THR A 170 6.67 32.15 34.59
N PRO A 171 7.27 32.89 35.53
CA PRO A 171 7.92 32.25 36.66
C PRO A 171 6.93 31.48 37.54
N ILE A 172 7.34 30.32 38.03
CA ILE A 172 6.50 29.34 38.72
C ILE A 172 7.02 29.20 40.14
N GLN A 173 6.14 29.43 41.12
CA GLN A 173 6.38 29.12 42.52
C GLN A 173 5.43 27.98 42.92
N HIS A 174 5.99 26.82 43.25
CA HIS A 174 5.21 25.68 43.73
C HIS A 174 5.35 25.58 45.26
N PRO A 175 4.27 25.30 46.02
CA PRO A 175 4.32 25.27 47.49
C PRO A 175 5.33 24.26 48.07
N ARG A 176 5.64 23.20 47.31
CA ARG A 176 6.59 22.16 47.71
C ARG A 176 8.04 22.39 47.24
N LEU A 177 8.30 23.46 46.48
CA LEU A 177 9.66 23.81 46.03
C LEU A 177 10.25 24.89 46.94
N PRO A 178 11.48 24.73 47.44
CA PRO A 178 12.18 25.77 48.20
C PRO A 178 12.76 26.89 47.31
N PHE A 179 12.50 26.83 46.00
CA PHE A 179 12.98 27.78 44.99
C PHE A 179 11.91 28.07 43.94
N ARG A 180 12.04 29.20 43.27
CA ARG A 180 11.24 29.62 42.12
C ARG A 180 11.85 29.06 40.84
N VAL A 181 11.01 28.62 39.92
CA VAL A 181 11.40 28.10 38.60
C VAL A 181 11.06 29.15 37.54
N ALA A 182 12.03 29.60 36.75
CA ALA A 182 11.81 30.57 35.67
C ALA A 182 12.38 30.04 34.36
N VAL A 183 11.55 29.96 33.32
CA VAL A 183 11.99 29.54 31.98
C VAL A 183 12.50 30.77 31.24
N LYS A 184 13.79 30.81 30.91
CA LYS A 184 14.42 31.93 30.20
C LYS A 184 14.22 31.83 28.69
N THR A 185 14.26 30.61 28.17
CA THR A 185 14.09 30.35 26.75
C THR A 185 13.47 28.96 26.61
N TYR A 186 12.48 28.85 25.74
CA TYR A 186 11.85 27.60 25.36
C TYR A 186 11.93 27.43 23.85
N LEU A 187 12.55 26.34 23.40
CA LEU A 187 12.66 25.96 22.01
C LEU A 187 11.72 24.76 21.80
N PRO A 188 10.63 24.90 21.03
CA PRO A 188 9.63 23.84 20.87
C PRO A 188 10.15 22.64 20.05
N ASN A 189 11.21 22.83 19.26
CA ASN A 189 11.98 21.77 18.63
C ASN A 189 13.44 22.23 18.54
N ALA A 190 14.39 21.38 18.91
CA ALA A 190 15.80 21.75 18.92
C ALA A 190 16.72 20.56 18.66
N THR A 191 17.88 20.85 18.09
CA THR A 191 19.04 19.94 18.04
C THR A 191 20.05 20.36 19.10
N LEU A 192 20.70 19.36 19.72
CA LEU A 192 21.77 19.59 20.68
C LEU A 192 23.11 19.28 20.00
N GLN A 193 24.01 20.26 19.96
CA GLN A 193 25.37 20.07 19.47
C GLN A 193 26.32 19.96 20.67
N MET A 194 27.00 18.81 20.79
CA MET A 194 27.97 18.55 21.85
C MET A 194 29.39 18.95 21.42
N GLY A 195 30.25 19.28 22.39
CA GLY A 195 31.68 19.45 22.17
C GLY A 195 32.08 20.82 21.62
N LEU A 196 31.40 21.90 22.06
CA LEU A 196 31.77 23.26 21.68
C LEU A 196 33.23 23.58 22.06
N PRO A 197 34.02 24.20 21.16
CA PRO A 197 35.32 24.76 21.50
C PRO A 197 35.24 25.74 22.70
N PRO A 198 36.30 25.89 23.51
CA PRO A 198 36.29 26.76 24.70
C PRO A 198 35.91 28.22 24.44
N ALA A 199 36.06 28.73 23.21
CA ALA A 199 35.69 30.09 22.84
C ALA A 199 34.18 30.29 22.59
N THR A 200 33.44 29.23 22.25
CA THR A 200 31.99 29.24 21.97
C THR A 200 31.12 28.93 23.20
N SER A 201 31.71 28.56 24.34
CA SER A 201 30.96 28.30 25.59
C SER A 201 30.34 29.59 26.17
N ALA A 202 30.89 30.75 25.83
CA ALA A 202 30.34 32.07 26.18
C ALA A 202 28.96 32.36 25.56
N ASP A 203 28.57 31.62 24.52
CA ASP A 203 27.27 31.77 23.84
C ASP A 203 26.15 30.92 24.48
N THR A 204 26.45 30.12 25.52
CA THR A 204 25.45 29.28 26.19
C THR A 204 24.84 29.99 27.41
N THR A 205 23.51 30.02 27.49
CA THR A 205 22.79 30.63 28.63
C THR A 205 22.85 29.77 29.91
N ALA A 206 23.21 28.49 29.80
CA ALA A 206 23.26 27.58 30.93
C ALA A 206 24.54 27.78 31.76
N THR A 207 24.42 27.72 33.10
CA THR A 207 25.54 27.92 34.04
C THR A 207 25.86 26.69 34.88
N ARG A 208 25.02 25.64 34.80
CA ARG A 208 25.12 24.41 35.60
C ARG A 208 24.92 23.15 34.76
N GLY A 209 25.40 22.03 35.29
CA GLY A 209 25.24 20.71 34.70
C GLY A 209 25.99 20.56 33.38
N VAL A 210 25.42 19.84 32.41
CA VAL A 210 26.04 19.61 31.09
C VAL A 210 25.79 20.76 30.11
N GLY A 211 24.84 21.63 30.43
CA GLY A 211 24.41 22.75 29.58
C GLY A 211 25.51 23.67 29.06
N PRO A 212 26.53 24.08 29.86
CA PRO A 212 27.60 24.97 29.39
C PRO A 212 28.45 24.42 28.24
N GLN A 213 28.36 23.11 27.94
CA GLN A 213 29.11 22.44 26.88
C GLN A 213 28.24 22.10 25.65
N ILE A 214 26.96 22.48 25.68
CA ILE A 214 25.94 22.08 24.69
C ILE A 214 25.21 23.32 24.16
N LEU A 215 25.20 23.49 22.84
CA LEU A 215 24.38 24.50 22.19
C LEU A 215 23.06 23.88 21.72
N ALA A 216 21.94 24.38 22.26
CA ALA A 216 20.61 24.06 21.75
C ALA A 216 20.22 25.03 20.63
N THR A 217 20.03 24.51 19.42
CA THR A 217 19.65 25.29 18.23
C THR A 217 18.21 25.03 17.86
N LEU A 218 17.42 26.09 17.65
CA LEU A 218 16.03 26.00 17.22
C LEU A 218 15.93 25.28 15.87
N GLN A 219 15.05 24.29 15.79
CA GLN A 219 14.67 23.64 14.55
C GLN A 219 13.23 24.01 14.16
N PRO A 220 12.90 23.98 12.86
CA PRO A 220 11.51 24.02 12.42
C PRO A 220 10.70 22.93 13.13
N LEU A 221 9.45 23.24 13.49
CA LEU A 221 8.53 22.22 13.99
C LEU A 221 8.30 21.17 12.91
N THR A 222 8.41 19.90 13.27
CA THR A 222 7.96 18.80 12.43
C THR A 222 6.55 18.38 12.83
N TYR A 223 5.77 17.99 11.84
CA TYR A 223 4.44 17.43 12.05
C TYR A 223 4.28 16.05 11.41
N LYS A 224 5.38 15.50 10.86
CA LYS A 224 5.42 14.16 10.30
C LYS A 224 5.14 13.13 11.40
N GLN A 225 4.68 11.94 11.00
CA GLN A 225 4.19 10.93 11.95
C GLN A 225 5.33 10.08 12.53
N ASP A 226 6.41 9.95 11.78
CA ASP A 226 7.65 9.24 12.09
C ASP A 226 8.70 10.14 12.77
N GLU A 227 8.53 11.46 12.67
CA GLU A 227 9.36 12.44 13.35
C GLU A 227 8.69 12.96 14.63
N ARG A 228 9.52 13.39 15.57
CA ARG A 228 9.08 13.91 16.86
C ARG A 228 9.76 15.23 17.13
N ASN A 229 8.98 16.24 17.53
CA ASN A 229 9.56 17.48 18.05
C ASN A 229 10.24 17.20 19.39
N ILE A 230 11.50 17.59 19.50
CA ILE A 230 12.29 17.43 20.72
C ILE A 230 12.57 18.81 21.29
N PRO A 231 11.86 19.24 22.33
CA PRO A 231 12.04 20.58 22.88
C PRO A 231 13.31 20.70 23.71
N ALA A 232 13.78 21.93 23.88
CA ALA A 232 14.83 22.29 24.80
C ALA A 232 14.46 23.57 25.55
N ALA A 233 14.81 23.66 26.82
CA ALA A 233 14.55 24.85 27.63
C ALA A 233 15.76 25.21 28.49
N TYR A 234 15.95 26.51 28.70
CA TYR A 234 16.89 27.04 29.68
C TYR A 234 16.09 27.46 30.92
N VAL A 235 16.31 26.76 32.03
CA VAL A 235 15.53 26.89 33.26
C VAL A 235 16.41 27.46 34.36
N GLU A 236 16.06 28.64 34.86
CA GLU A 236 16.66 29.27 36.02
C GLU A 236 15.94 28.85 37.30
N LEU A 237 16.69 28.43 38.31
CA LEU A 237 16.18 28.19 39.65
C LEU A 237 16.68 29.28 40.60
N THR A 238 15.77 29.91 41.34
CA THR A 238 16.08 31.00 42.29
C THR A 238 15.60 30.66 43.68
N GLY A 239 16.51 30.47 44.62
CA GLY A 239 16.20 30.24 46.04
C GLY A 239 16.11 31.55 46.84
N PRO A 240 15.89 31.46 48.16
CA PRO A 240 15.83 32.62 49.05
C PRO A 240 17.14 33.42 49.09
N GLU A 241 18.27 32.73 48.90
CA GLU A 241 19.62 33.30 48.93
C GLU A 241 20.10 33.81 47.55
N GLY A 242 19.28 33.69 46.51
CA GLY A 242 19.60 34.14 45.15
C GLY A 242 19.49 33.06 44.08
N VAL A 243 20.10 33.30 42.92
CA VAL A 243 20.06 32.38 41.77
C VAL A 243 20.93 31.17 42.05
N ILE A 244 20.33 29.97 41.99
CA ILE A 244 21.02 28.69 42.19
C ILE A 244 21.79 28.30 40.92
N GLY A 245 21.19 28.54 39.75
CA GLY A 245 21.79 28.30 38.45
C GLY A 245 20.78 28.24 37.31
N ILE A 246 21.30 28.09 36.09
CA ILE A 246 20.53 27.90 34.86
C ILE A 246 20.92 26.56 34.25
N TRP A 247 19.94 25.68 34.04
CA TRP A 247 20.11 24.38 33.40
C TRP A 247 19.53 24.38 32.00
N LEU A 248 20.27 23.81 31.05
CA LEU A 248 19.70 23.35 29.79
C LEU A 248 19.02 22.00 30.04
N VAL A 249 17.74 21.89 29.69
CA VAL A 249 16.96 20.66 29.82
C VAL A 249 16.34 20.29 28.48
N SER A 250 16.37 19.01 28.12
CA SER A 250 15.79 18.48 26.89
C SER A 250 15.55 16.97 27.04
N PRO A 251 14.53 16.37 26.39
CA PRO A 251 14.39 14.93 26.34
C PRO A 251 15.56 14.19 25.68
N PHE A 252 16.45 14.88 24.94
CA PHE A 252 17.70 14.30 24.44
C PHE A 252 18.79 14.15 25.51
N LEU A 253 18.63 14.80 26.67
CA LEU A 253 19.50 14.60 27.83
C LEU A 253 18.88 13.49 28.68
N ASP A 254 19.22 12.24 28.35
CA ASP A 254 18.63 11.04 28.98
C ASP A 254 18.83 11.02 30.50
N ASP A 255 19.99 11.51 30.97
CA ASP A 255 20.31 11.56 32.40
C ASP A 255 19.79 12.85 33.06
N PRO A 256 18.93 12.73 34.10
CA PRO A 256 18.49 13.88 34.89
C PRO A 256 19.68 14.57 35.55
N GLN A 257 19.68 15.90 35.54
CA GLN A 257 20.76 16.68 36.14
C GLN A 257 20.51 16.87 37.64
N HIS A 258 21.55 16.70 38.45
CA HIS A 258 21.46 16.73 39.91
C HIS A 258 21.85 18.09 40.48
N PHE A 259 21.19 18.51 41.56
CA PHE A 259 21.56 19.68 42.35
C PHE A 259 21.04 19.58 43.78
N THR A 260 21.58 20.41 44.68
CA THR A 260 21.14 20.50 46.07
C THR A 260 20.57 21.87 46.37
N ALA A 261 19.43 21.93 47.04
CA ALA A 261 18.80 23.19 47.43
C ALA A 261 17.90 22.99 48.66
N GLY A 262 17.94 23.92 49.61
CA GLY A 262 17.12 23.86 50.83
C GLY A 262 17.37 22.61 51.68
N GLY A 263 18.61 22.12 51.74
CA GLY A 263 18.98 20.91 52.49
C GLY A 263 18.52 19.58 51.86
N ARG A 264 17.99 19.62 50.62
CA ARG A 264 17.48 18.45 49.89
C ARG A 264 18.26 18.21 48.60
N SER A 265 18.25 16.97 48.15
CA SER A 265 18.84 16.55 46.87
C SER A 265 17.76 16.46 45.81
N TRP A 266 18.00 17.10 44.66
CA TRP A 266 17.04 17.25 43.59
C TRP A 266 17.58 16.75 42.24
N LYS A 267 16.69 16.31 41.37
CA LYS A 267 16.92 16.11 39.93
C LYS A 267 16.06 17.07 39.12
N ILE A 268 16.58 17.55 38.00
CA ILE A 268 15.85 18.34 37.01
C ILE A 268 15.99 17.70 35.62
N ALA A 269 14.85 17.49 34.96
CA ALA A 269 14.81 16.96 33.59
C ALA A 269 13.58 17.48 32.84
N LEU A 270 13.75 17.78 31.56
CA LEU A 270 12.62 17.93 30.64
C LEU A 270 12.41 16.57 29.99
N ARG A 271 11.24 15.97 30.21
CA ARG A 271 10.94 14.61 29.76
C ARG A 271 9.56 14.57 29.13
N PHE A 272 9.27 13.51 28.40
CA PHE A 272 7.90 13.25 27.96
C PHE A 272 6.99 12.97 29.15
N ALA A 273 5.79 13.55 29.12
CA ALA A 273 4.85 13.50 30.23
C ALA A 273 4.54 12.05 30.61
N ARG A 274 4.71 11.69 31.89
CA ARG A 274 4.57 10.30 32.36
C ARG A 274 3.20 10.06 32.99
N HIS A 275 2.56 8.98 32.55
CA HIS A 275 1.36 8.45 33.18
C HIS A 275 1.71 7.18 33.95
N TYR A 276 1.86 7.31 35.27
CA TYR A 276 2.17 6.20 36.17
C TYR A 276 0.98 5.26 36.35
N GLN A 277 1.30 3.98 36.53
CA GLN A 277 0.38 2.86 36.65
C GLN A 277 0.59 2.18 38.02
N PRO A 278 -0.46 1.61 38.62
CA PRO A 278 -0.36 0.88 39.88
C PRO A 278 0.18 -0.56 39.72
N TYR A 279 0.86 -0.84 38.60
CA TYR A 279 1.44 -2.13 38.25
C TYR A 279 2.70 -1.89 37.40
N SER A 280 3.56 -2.90 37.29
CA SER A 280 4.78 -2.84 36.49
C SER A 280 4.76 -3.85 35.34
N LEU A 281 5.40 -3.46 34.24
CA LEU A 281 5.68 -4.32 33.10
C LEU A 281 7.19 -4.46 32.93
N THR A 282 7.65 -5.70 32.84
CA THR A 282 9.06 -6.04 32.56
C THR A 282 9.17 -6.71 31.20
N LEU A 283 10.03 -6.23 30.31
CA LEU A 283 10.29 -6.93 29.05
C LEU A 283 11.19 -8.14 29.29
N LEU A 284 10.62 -9.34 29.22
CA LEU A 284 11.39 -10.58 29.37
C LEU A 284 12.18 -10.89 28.09
N LYS A 285 11.52 -10.76 26.93
CA LYS A 285 12.12 -11.05 25.63
C LYS A 285 11.38 -10.34 24.49
N PHE A 286 12.13 -9.70 23.61
CA PHE A 286 11.64 -9.31 22.28
C PHE A 286 12.01 -10.40 21.25
N SER A 287 11.12 -10.69 20.31
CA SER A 287 11.38 -11.63 19.21
C SER A 287 10.76 -11.10 17.92
N HIS A 288 11.46 -11.23 16.80
CA HIS A 288 10.91 -10.97 15.47
C HIS A 288 11.36 -12.04 14.47
N ASP A 289 10.58 -12.17 13.41
CA ASP A 289 10.95 -12.93 12.22
C ASP A 289 11.07 -11.98 11.02
N LYS A 290 12.09 -12.19 10.20
CA LYS A 290 12.23 -11.57 8.86
C LYS A 290 11.85 -12.55 7.76
N TYR A 291 11.42 -12.04 6.61
CA TYR A 291 11.35 -12.86 5.41
C TYR A 291 12.76 -13.27 4.98
N ALA A 292 12.94 -14.52 4.58
CA ALA A 292 14.25 -15.07 4.27
C ALA A 292 14.97 -14.27 3.16
N GLY A 293 16.24 -13.93 3.39
CA GLY A 293 17.02 -13.12 2.45
C GLY A 293 16.59 -11.66 2.34
N THR A 294 15.87 -11.10 3.33
CA THR A 294 15.48 -9.68 3.37
C THR A 294 15.54 -9.12 4.79
N ASP A 295 15.54 -7.80 4.91
CA ASP A 295 15.35 -7.09 6.19
C ASP A 295 13.89 -6.79 6.54
N ILE A 296 12.95 -7.25 5.71
CA ILE A 296 11.53 -6.98 5.91
C ILE A 296 11.03 -7.83 7.10
N PRO A 297 10.57 -7.20 8.20
CA PRO A 297 9.99 -7.94 9.31
C PRO A 297 8.65 -8.57 8.88
N LYS A 298 8.55 -9.88 9.07
CA LYS A 298 7.35 -10.70 8.87
C LYS A 298 6.43 -10.65 10.07
N ASN A 299 6.98 -10.76 11.29
CA ASN A 299 6.24 -10.59 12.53
C ASN A 299 7.19 -10.08 13.62
N PHE A 300 6.64 -9.51 14.69
CA PHE A 300 7.39 -9.19 15.91
C PHE A 300 6.49 -9.23 17.14
N SER A 301 7.08 -9.55 18.28
CA SER A 301 6.39 -9.86 19.53
C SER A 301 7.24 -9.52 20.75
N SER A 302 6.55 -9.19 21.85
CA SER A 302 7.13 -8.87 23.14
C SER A 302 6.54 -9.76 24.22
N ARG A 303 7.38 -10.57 24.86
CA ARG A 303 7.01 -11.30 26.07
C ARG A 303 7.29 -10.40 27.28
N LEU A 304 6.23 -10.03 27.98
CA LEU A 304 6.27 -9.17 29.16
C LEU A 304 5.89 -9.94 30.41
N ARG A 305 6.43 -9.54 31.55
CA ARG A 305 5.89 -9.88 32.88
C ARG A 305 5.03 -8.74 33.39
N LEU A 306 3.77 -9.01 33.67
CA LEU A 306 2.90 -8.12 34.44
C LEU A 306 3.03 -8.45 35.92
N THR A 307 3.30 -7.43 36.74
CA THR A 307 3.37 -7.57 38.20
C THR A 307 2.54 -6.52 38.90
N THR A 308 1.73 -6.95 39.87
CA THR A 308 0.88 -6.11 40.71
C THR A 308 1.37 -6.10 42.16
N PRO A 309 1.10 -5.03 42.93
CA PRO A 309 1.51 -4.95 44.34
C PRO A 309 0.96 -6.06 45.22
N ASP A 310 -0.22 -6.61 44.89
CA ASP A 310 -0.88 -7.69 45.61
C ASP A 310 -0.58 -9.10 45.05
N GLY A 311 0.16 -9.18 43.94
CA GLY A 311 0.52 -10.43 43.26
C GLY A 311 -0.66 -11.21 42.65
N ARG A 312 -1.88 -10.65 42.59
CA ARG A 312 -3.07 -11.40 42.15
C ARG A 312 -3.14 -11.62 40.64
N ASP A 313 -2.74 -10.62 39.85
CA ASP A 313 -2.83 -10.64 38.38
C ASP A 313 -1.50 -10.95 37.69
N ASP A 314 -0.51 -11.35 38.50
CA ASP A 314 0.87 -11.57 38.15
C ASP A 314 1.01 -12.67 37.09
N ARG A 315 1.40 -12.30 35.86
CA ARG A 315 1.48 -13.27 34.74
C ARG A 315 2.42 -12.83 33.63
N ASP A 316 2.87 -13.80 32.86
CA ASP A 316 3.58 -13.56 31.61
C ASP A 316 2.56 -13.35 30.49
N VAL A 317 2.79 -12.34 29.66
CA VAL A 317 1.92 -11.99 28.54
C VAL A 317 2.76 -11.88 27.27
N LEU A 318 2.29 -12.49 26.19
CA LEU A 318 2.86 -12.30 24.86
C LEU A 318 2.01 -11.27 24.10
N ILE A 319 2.59 -10.11 23.81
CA ILE A 319 1.99 -9.08 22.95
C ILE A 319 2.59 -9.22 21.55
N TYR A 320 1.75 -9.26 20.53
CA TYR A 320 2.19 -9.27 19.12
C TYR A 320 1.11 -8.66 18.22
N MET A 321 1.37 -8.56 16.92
CA MET A 321 0.42 -7.98 15.95
C MET A 321 -1.00 -8.55 16.12
N ASN A 322 -1.98 -7.67 16.29
CA ASN A 322 -3.41 -7.98 16.50
C ASN A 322 -3.76 -8.75 17.78
N ASN A 323 -2.80 -8.94 18.69
CA ASN A 323 -2.99 -9.59 19.99
C ASN A 323 -2.46 -8.69 21.11
N PRO A 324 -3.16 -7.57 21.40
CA PRO A 324 -2.74 -6.62 22.42
C PRO A 324 -3.03 -7.14 23.84
N LEU A 325 -2.28 -6.64 24.82
CA LEU A 325 -2.64 -6.79 26.23
C LEU A 325 -3.72 -5.77 26.58
N ARG A 326 -4.85 -6.23 27.12
CA ARG A 326 -5.89 -5.37 27.72
C ARG A 326 -5.84 -5.53 29.24
N TYR A 327 -5.53 -4.46 29.97
CA TYR A 327 -5.42 -4.49 31.43
C TYR A 327 -5.71 -3.11 32.03
N ALA A 328 -6.42 -3.06 33.16
CA ALA A 328 -6.75 -1.82 33.89
C ALA A 328 -7.37 -0.70 33.03
N GLY A 329 -8.18 -1.05 32.02
CA GLY A 329 -8.80 -0.08 31.10
C GLY A 329 -7.86 0.49 30.03
N LEU A 330 -6.62 0.00 29.95
CA LEU A 330 -5.62 0.32 28.94
C LEU A 330 -5.43 -0.86 27.99
N THR A 331 -5.06 -0.55 26.76
CA THR A 331 -4.70 -1.55 25.76
C THR A 331 -3.31 -1.27 25.21
N PHE A 332 -2.42 -2.26 25.28
CA PHE A 332 -1.02 -2.20 24.86
C PHE A 332 -0.85 -2.93 23.53
N TYR A 333 -0.65 -2.17 22.46
CA TYR A 333 -0.44 -2.64 21.10
C TYR A 333 1.04 -2.70 20.81
N GLN A 334 1.48 -3.78 20.17
CA GLN A 334 2.82 -3.82 19.60
C GLN A 334 2.88 -2.81 18.44
N ALA A 335 3.72 -1.78 18.56
CA ALA A 335 3.78 -0.68 17.59
C ALA A 335 5.08 -0.67 16.79
N GLY A 336 6.21 -1.04 17.41
CA GLY A 336 7.50 -1.10 16.74
C GLY A 336 8.59 -1.66 17.64
N PHE A 337 9.83 -1.52 17.18
CA PHE A 337 11.04 -1.95 17.89
C PHE A 337 12.23 -1.07 17.51
N GLN A 338 13.24 -1.02 18.38
CA GLN A 338 14.44 -0.18 18.23
C GLN A 338 15.67 -0.89 18.81
N ASN A 339 16.83 -0.22 18.73
CA ASN A 339 18.07 -0.64 19.39
C ASN A 339 18.52 -2.06 19.01
N ASN A 340 18.69 -2.32 17.71
CA ASN A 340 19.10 -3.62 17.17
C ASN A 340 18.23 -4.78 17.71
N ASP A 341 16.92 -4.61 17.67
CA ASP A 341 15.93 -5.61 18.07
C ASP A 341 15.94 -5.96 19.59
N MET A 342 16.45 -5.05 20.43
CA MET A 342 16.46 -5.25 21.89
C MET A 342 15.41 -4.43 22.64
N THR A 343 14.78 -3.47 21.96
CA THR A 343 13.77 -2.58 22.53
C THR A 343 12.41 -2.84 21.89
N THR A 344 11.37 -3.00 22.71
CA THR A 344 9.98 -2.94 22.24
C THR A 344 9.40 -1.53 22.38
N VAL A 345 8.60 -1.13 21.39
CA VAL A 345 7.77 0.07 21.45
C VAL A 345 6.31 -0.38 21.42
N LEU A 346 5.58 -0.08 22.49
CA LEU A 346 4.16 -0.37 22.63
C LEU A 346 3.37 0.93 22.56
N GLN A 347 2.32 0.96 21.75
CA GLN A 347 1.31 2.01 21.80
C GLN A 347 0.30 1.67 22.88
N VAL A 348 0.01 2.60 23.78
CA VAL A 348 -0.87 2.39 24.92
C VAL A 348 -2.08 3.31 24.78
N VAL A 349 -3.27 2.73 24.67
CA VAL A 349 -4.51 3.49 24.44
C VAL A 349 -5.50 3.27 25.56
N ARG A 350 -6.11 4.36 26.02
CA ARG A 350 -7.30 4.35 26.87
C ARG A 350 -8.47 4.89 26.06
N ASN A 351 -9.49 4.09 25.81
CA ASN A 351 -10.72 4.56 25.15
C ASN A 351 -11.96 3.93 25.81
N PRO A 352 -12.65 4.65 26.70
CA PRO A 352 -13.87 4.15 27.34
C PRO A 352 -15.04 3.92 26.35
N SER A 353 -15.05 4.61 25.22
CA SER A 353 -16.12 4.59 24.21
C SER A 353 -15.89 3.61 23.05
N TRP A 354 -14.84 2.78 23.13
CA TRP A 354 -14.36 1.93 22.02
C TRP A 354 -15.43 1.03 21.39
N LEU A 355 -16.45 0.60 22.16
CA LEU A 355 -17.50 -0.30 21.68
C LEU A 355 -18.57 0.43 20.82
N ILE A 356 -18.74 1.74 21.00
CA ILE A 356 -19.82 2.50 20.36
C ILE A 356 -19.68 2.47 18.82
N PRO A 357 -18.50 2.76 18.22
CA PRO A 357 -18.32 2.67 16.77
C PRO A 357 -18.61 1.28 16.21
N TYR A 358 -18.27 0.21 16.95
CA TYR A 358 -18.55 -1.17 16.53
C TYR A 358 -20.05 -1.46 16.45
N ILE A 359 -20.80 -1.12 17.50
CA ILE A 359 -22.26 -1.31 17.55
C ILE A 359 -22.91 -0.46 16.45
N ALA A 360 -22.55 0.81 16.36
CA ALA A 360 -23.07 1.75 15.39
C ALA A 360 -22.90 1.21 13.95
N CYS A 361 -21.68 0.85 13.58
CA CYS A 361 -21.37 0.36 12.26
C CYS A 361 -21.99 -1.02 11.96
N GLY A 362 -22.11 -1.90 12.97
CA GLY A 362 -22.82 -3.17 12.84
C GLY A 362 -24.30 -2.98 12.54
N VAL A 363 -24.96 -2.08 13.28
CA VAL A 363 -26.37 -1.71 13.05
C VAL A 363 -26.55 -1.08 11.66
N MET A 364 -25.64 -0.21 11.23
CA MET A 364 -25.68 0.38 9.89
C MET A 364 -25.49 -0.66 8.79
N THR A 365 -24.52 -1.57 8.96
CA THR A 365 -24.24 -2.66 8.01
C THR A 365 -25.46 -3.55 7.86
N LEU A 366 -26.06 -3.99 8.98
CA LEU A 366 -27.28 -4.77 8.98
C LEU A 366 -28.42 -4.01 8.27
N GLY A 367 -28.59 -2.72 8.59
CA GLY A 367 -29.60 -1.88 7.96
C GLY A 367 -29.45 -1.77 6.44
N LEU A 368 -28.23 -1.55 5.95
CA LEU A 368 -27.92 -1.47 4.52
C LEU A 368 -28.15 -2.80 3.81
N VAL A 369 -27.69 -3.92 4.38
CA VAL A 369 -27.86 -5.27 3.82
C VAL A 369 -29.35 -5.64 3.77
N LEU A 370 -30.10 -5.41 4.84
CA LEU A 370 -31.54 -5.66 4.87
C LEU A 370 -32.27 -4.80 3.84
N GLN A 371 -31.98 -3.50 3.77
CA GLN A 371 -32.63 -2.60 2.82
C GLN A 371 -32.33 -3.02 1.38
N PHE A 372 -31.06 -3.31 1.07
CA PHE A 372 -30.63 -3.78 -0.24
C PHE A 372 -31.29 -5.13 -0.60
N GLY A 373 -31.32 -6.08 0.32
CA GLY A 373 -31.95 -7.39 0.15
C GLY A 373 -33.45 -7.28 -0.16
N LEU A 374 -34.18 -6.44 0.57
CA LEU A 374 -35.61 -6.17 0.29
C LEU A 374 -35.82 -5.61 -1.11
N HIS A 375 -34.98 -4.67 -1.55
CA HIS A 375 -35.04 -4.11 -2.91
C HIS A 375 -34.68 -5.15 -3.97
N LEU A 376 -33.67 -5.99 -3.73
CA LEU A 376 -33.23 -7.03 -4.66
C LEU A 376 -34.31 -8.11 -4.85
N VAL A 377 -34.89 -8.62 -3.76
CA VAL A 377 -35.97 -9.61 -3.81
C VAL A 377 -37.19 -9.03 -4.53
N GLY A 378 -37.56 -7.78 -4.23
CA GLY A 378 -38.65 -7.09 -4.92
C GLY A 378 -38.39 -6.91 -6.42
N PHE A 379 -37.15 -6.61 -6.81
CA PHE A 379 -36.75 -6.50 -8.22
C PHE A 379 -36.85 -7.84 -8.96
N ILE A 380 -36.29 -8.91 -8.38
CA ILE A 380 -36.34 -10.27 -8.94
C ILE A 380 -37.79 -10.74 -9.07
N GLY A 381 -38.60 -10.52 -8.03
CA GLY A 381 -40.02 -10.89 -8.00
C GLY A 381 -40.83 -10.22 -9.11
N LYS A 382 -40.68 -8.89 -9.30
CA LYS A 382 -41.33 -8.16 -10.39
C LYS A 382 -40.93 -8.69 -11.77
N ARG A 383 -39.66 -9.06 -11.96
CA ARG A 383 -39.20 -9.63 -13.22
C ARG A 383 -39.74 -11.04 -13.48
N ARG A 384 -39.78 -11.91 -12.46
CA ARG A 384 -40.43 -13.22 -12.57
C ARG A 384 -41.91 -13.07 -12.95
N ALA A 385 -42.61 -12.11 -12.36
CA ALA A 385 -44.00 -11.81 -12.70
C ALA A 385 -44.16 -11.30 -14.14
N LEU A 386 -43.28 -10.40 -14.62
CA LEU A 386 -43.27 -9.95 -16.02
C LEU A 386 -42.99 -11.10 -17.00
N ALA A 387 -42.04 -11.98 -16.68
CA ALA A 387 -41.73 -13.16 -17.48
C ALA A 387 -42.87 -14.19 -17.48
N ALA A 388 -43.57 -14.35 -16.36
CA ALA A 388 -44.73 -15.22 -16.24
C ALA A 388 -45.98 -14.65 -16.93
N GLY A 389 -46.16 -13.32 -16.93
CA GLY A 389 -47.25 -12.63 -17.64
C GLY A 389 -47.05 -12.55 -19.16
N ALA A 390 -45.81 -12.70 -19.65
CA ALA A 390 -45.49 -12.79 -21.07
C ALA A 390 -45.67 -14.21 -21.67
N ARG A 391 -46.22 -15.17 -20.90
CA ARG A 391 -46.57 -16.50 -21.42
C ARG A 391 -47.75 -16.34 -22.38
N ALA A 392 -47.49 -16.60 -23.67
CA ALA A 392 -48.48 -16.55 -24.75
C ALA A 392 -49.71 -17.45 -24.48
N PRO A 393 -50.85 -17.20 -25.14
CA PRO A 393 -52.04 -18.06 -25.05
C PRO A 393 -51.69 -19.53 -25.32
N GLN A 394 -52.42 -20.45 -24.70
CA GLN A 394 -52.24 -21.89 -24.86
C GLN A 394 -52.13 -22.28 -26.35
N PRO A 395 -51.23 -23.22 -26.71
CA PRO A 395 -51.09 -23.66 -28.08
C PRO A 395 -52.33 -24.46 -28.50
N THR A 396 -53.14 -23.91 -29.39
CA THR A 396 -54.02 -24.72 -30.23
C THR A 396 -53.15 -25.50 -31.21
N ALA A 397 -53.36 -26.83 -31.24
CA ALA A 397 -52.82 -27.83 -32.18
C ALA A 397 -51.35 -27.67 -32.64
N SER A 398 -50.52 -28.62 -32.22
CA SER A 398 -49.13 -28.80 -32.62
C SER A 398 -48.92 -28.74 -34.15
N ALA A 399 -48.47 -27.59 -34.64
CA ALA A 399 -47.77 -27.51 -35.92
C ALA A 399 -46.45 -28.29 -35.83
N PRO A 400 -46.04 -29.01 -36.88
CA PRO A 400 -44.79 -29.77 -36.86
C PRO A 400 -43.61 -28.83 -36.57
N LYS A 401 -42.72 -29.24 -35.65
CA LYS A 401 -41.48 -28.53 -35.36
C LYS A 401 -40.63 -28.50 -36.63
N VAL A 402 -40.78 -27.45 -37.43
CA VAL A 402 -39.91 -27.17 -38.57
C VAL A 402 -38.48 -27.10 -38.04
N LYS A 403 -37.61 -28.01 -38.49
CA LYS A 403 -36.16 -27.92 -38.27
C LYS A 403 -35.68 -26.65 -38.97
N VAL A 404 -35.63 -25.54 -38.23
CA VAL A 404 -35.14 -24.26 -38.75
C VAL A 404 -33.68 -24.46 -39.18
N PRO A 405 -33.29 -24.15 -40.43
CA PRO A 405 -31.96 -24.45 -40.95
C PRO A 405 -30.86 -23.70 -40.20
N TRP A 406 -29.66 -24.30 -40.14
CA TRP A 406 -28.46 -23.69 -39.55
C TRP A 406 -28.01 -22.52 -40.43
N THR A 407 -28.37 -21.29 -40.05
CA THR A 407 -27.86 -20.07 -40.72
C THR A 407 -26.48 -19.70 -40.18
N ALA A 408 -25.64 -19.05 -41.00
CA ALA A 408 -24.31 -18.59 -40.61
C ALA A 408 -24.33 -17.75 -39.31
N ALA A 409 -25.38 -16.94 -39.10
CA ALA A 409 -25.57 -16.13 -37.89
C ALA A 409 -25.81 -16.97 -36.61
N ARG A 410 -26.34 -18.20 -36.71
CA ARG A 410 -26.51 -19.09 -35.54
C ARG A 410 -25.24 -19.87 -35.20
N LEU A 411 -24.42 -20.19 -36.20
CA LEU A 411 -23.13 -20.87 -36.02
C LEU A 411 -22.03 -19.91 -35.53
N PHE A 412 -22.11 -18.63 -35.91
CA PHE A 412 -21.07 -17.64 -35.62
C PHE A 412 -20.65 -17.57 -34.14
N PRO A 413 -21.56 -17.51 -33.14
CA PRO A 413 -21.15 -17.45 -31.73
C PRO A 413 -20.41 -18.71 -31.27
N TRP A 414 -20.81 -19.89 -31.76
CA TRP A 414 -20.17 -21.16 -31.43
C TRP A 414 -18.79 -21.29 -32.06
N ILE A 415 -18.67 -20.92 -33.34
CA ILE A 415 -17.37 -20.91 -34.04
C ILE A 415 -16.43 -19.92 -33.34
N THR A 416 -16.91 -18.71 -33.04
CA THR A 416 -16.11 -17.68 -32.36
C THR A 416 -15.62 -18.16 -31.00
N LEU A 417 -16.49 -18.76 -30.19
CA LEU A 417 -16.12 -19.33 -28.90
C LEU A 417 -15.14 -20.50 -29.05
N GLY A 418 -15.38 -21.41 -30.01
CA GLY A 418 -14.52 -22.55 -30.26
C GLY A 418 -13.10 -22.15 -30.67
N VAL A 419 -12.97 -21.19 -31.59
CA VAL A 419 -11.67 -20.63 -32.02
C VAL A 419 -10.98 -19.93 -30.84
N ALA A 420 -11.70 -19.11 -30.08
CA ALA A 420 -11.12 -18.42 -28.92
C ALA A 420 -10.69 -19.41 -27.82
N ALA A 421 -11.48 -20.45 -27.54
CA ALA A 421 -11.16 -21.47 -26.56
C ALA A 421 -9.92 -22.29 -27.00
N LEU A 422 -9.82 -22.63 -28.29
CA LEU A 422 -8.62 -23.27 -28.85
C LEU A 422 -7.40 -22.35 -28.73
N ALA A 423 -7.53 -21.06 -29.06
CA ALA A 423 -6.44 -20.09 -28.92
C ALA A 423 -5.97 -19.95 -27.46
N VAL A 424 -6.90 -19.91 -26.50
CA VAL A 424 -6.59 -19.92 -25.06
C VAL A 424 -5.88 -21.22 -24.69
N LEU A 425 -6.37 -22.38 -25.14
CA LEU A 425 -5.76 -23.67 -24.86
C LEU A 425 -4.31 -23.72 -25.38
N PHE A 426 -4.06 -23.23 -26.60
CA PHE A 426 -2.70 -23.13 -27.14
C PHE A 426 -1.82 -22.16 -26.34
N SER A 427 -2.36 -21.06 -25.83
CA SER A 427 -1.59 -20.13 -24.98
C SER A 427 -1.20 -20.72 -23.63
N LEU A 428 -1.91 -21.74 -23.13
CA LEU A 428 -1.58 -22.37 -21.84
C LEU A 428 -0.33 -23.25 -21.89
N PHE A 429 0.11 -23.64 -23.10
CA PHE A 429 1.32 -24.44 -23.27
C PHE A 429 2.48 -23.54 -23.68
N PRO A 430 3.67 -23.71 -23.05
CA PRO A 430 4.84 -22.97 -23.46
C PRO A 430 5.19 -23.29 -24.92
N PRO A 431 5.67 -22.31 -25.71
CA PRO A 431 6.22 -22.60 -27.02
C PRO A 431 7.35 -23.62 -26.90
N ARG A 432 7.47 -24.53 -27.90
CA ARG A 432 8.56 -25.52 -27.91
C ARG A 432 9.91 -24.80 -27.84
N ALA A 433 10.79 -25.26 -26.96
CA ALA A 433 12.15 -24.76 -26.88
C ALA A 433 12.82 -24.95 -28.26
N GLY A 434 13.27 -23.86 -28.86
CA GLY A 434 14.13 -23.88 -30.03
C GLY A 434 15.57 -23.63 -29.59
N GLY A 435 16.53 -24.37 -30.15
CA GLY A 435 17.95 -24.25 -29.82
C GLY A 435 18.53 -25.52 -29.18
N GLU A 436 19.85 -25.52 -28.99
CA GLU A 436 20.61 -26.66 -28.45
C GLU A 436 20.61 -26.72 -26.91
N TYR A 437 20.26 -25.62 -26.24
CA TYR A 437 20.25 -25.48 -24.78
C TYR A 437 18.84 -25.62 -24.18
N ASP A 438 18.73 -26.32 -23.05
CA ASP A 438 17.51 -26.43 -22.24
C ASP A 438 17.31 -25.20 -21.34
N LEU A 439 17.04 -24.06 -21.98
CA LEU A 439 16.75 -22.80 -21.29
C LEU A 439 15.47 -22.87 -20.45
N ALA A 440 14.50 -23.69 -20.86
CA ALA A 440 13.26 -23.88 -20.12
C ALA A 440 13.49 -24.66 -18.81
N GLY A 441 14.36 -25.67 -18.84
CA GLY A 441 14.83 -26.37 -17.64
C GLY A 441 15.58 -25.43 -16.70
N PHE A 442 16.52 -24.64 -17.22
CA PHE A 442 17.25 -23.64 -16.43
C PHE A 442 16.30 -22.61 -15.79
N GLY A 443 15.35 -22.06 -16.55
CA GLY A 443 14.38 -21.11 -16.04
C GLY A 443 13.51 -21.67 -14.90
N ARG A 444 13.32 -22.99 -14.83
CA ARG A 444 12.59 -23.66 -13.74
C ARG A 444 13.45 -24.03 -12.54
N LEU A 445 14.73 -23.68 -12.51
CA LEU A 445 15.54 -23.85 -11.31
C LEU A 445 15.08 -22.85 -10.24
N PRO A 446 14.96 -23.30 -8.98
CA PRO A 446 14.49 -22.46 -7.89
C PRO A 446 15.59 -21.52 -7.39
N THR A 447 15.20 -20.33 -6.94
CA THR A 447 16.07 -19.42 -6.18
C THR A 447 15.24 -18.64 -5.17
N LEU A 448 15.83 -18.32 -4.01
CA LEU A 448 15.24 -17.40 -3.04
C LEU A 448 15.63 -15.95 -3.39
N VAL A 449 14.63 -15.12 -3.70
CA VAL A 449 14.80 -13.69 -3.98
C VAL A 449 13.65 -12.90 -3.33
N ASN A 450 13.97 -11.81 -2.64
CA ASN A 450 13.00 -10.94 -1.97
C ASN A 450 12.00 -11.69 -1.08
N GLY A 451 12.46 -12.65 -0.26
CA GLY A 451 11.60 -13.33 0.71
C GLY A 451 10.84 -14.55 0.19
N ARG A 452 10.94 -14.87 -1.11
CA ARG A 452 10.17 -15.96 -1.74
C ARG A 452 11.03 -16.80 -2.68
N ILE A 453 10.86 -18.11 -2.61
CA ILE A 453 11.43 -19.06 -3.57
C ILE A 453 10.61 -18.99 -4.86
N LYS A 454 11.27 -18.74 -5.99
CA LYS A 454 10.66 -18.54 -7.30
C LYS A 454 11.58 -19.07 -8.41
N PRO A 455 11.06 -19.32 -9.63
CA PRO A 455 11.90 -19.74 -10.74
C PRO A 455 12.87 -18.64 -11.19
N LEU A 456 14.04 -19.01 -11.69
CA LEU A 456 14.97 -18.08 -12.36
C LEU A 456 14.29 -17.38 -13.56
N ASP A 457 13.33 -18.02 -14.21
CA ASP A 457 12.46 -17.40 -15.22
C ASP A 457 11.75 -16.15 -14.70
N THR A 458 11.16 -16.19 -13.50
CA THR A 458 10.52 -15.01 -12.90
C THR A 458 11.56 -13.91 -12.69
N VAL A 459 12.71 -14.24 -12.09
CA VAL A 459 13.77 -13.27 -11.80
C VAL A 459 14.24 -12.59 -13.09
N ALA A 460 14.49 -13.36 -14.14
CA ALA A 460 14.92 -12.85 -15.42
C ALA A 460 13.87 -11.90 -16.04
N ARG A 461 12.61 -12.32 -16.09
CA ARG A 461 11.50 -11.51 -16.65
C ARG A 461 11.29 -10.23 -15.87
N THR A 462 11.23 -10.30 -14.54
CA THR A 462 10.96 -9.12 -13.71
C THR A 462 12.12 -8.13 -13.75
N SER A 463 13.36 -8.62 -13.78
CA SER A 463 14.54 -7.76 -13.90
C SER A 463 14.55 -7.04 -15.25
N LEU A 464 14.33 -7.75 -16.36
CA LEU A 464 14.21 -7.11 -17.67
C LEU A 464 13.03 -6.12 -17.75
N MET A 465 11.91 -6.40 -17.09
CA MET A 465 10.80 -5.44 -16.99
C MET A 465 11.22 -4.14 -16.30
N VAL A 466 12.02 -4.22 -15.23
CA VAL A 466 12.56 -3.03 -14.53
C VAL A 466 13.56 -2.27 -15.40
N LEU A 467 14.45 -2.99 -16.09
CA LEU A 467 15.53 -2.39 -16.88
C LEU A 467 15.04 -1.75 -18.20
N GLN A 468 14.14 -2.41 -18.92
CA GLN A 468 13.71 -2.00 -20.28
C GLN A 468 12.19 -2.01 -20.52
N ALA A 469 11.35 -2.24 -19.51
CA ALA A 469 9.89 -2.38 -19.65
C ALA A 469 9.46 -3.51 -20.60
N ARG A 470 10.34 -4.50 -20.84
CA ARG A 470 10.13 -5.65 -21.74
C ARG A 470 10.78 -6.89 -21.14
N GLN A 471 10.23 -8.07 -21.42
CA GLN A 471 10.76 -9.34 -20.90
C GLN A 471 11.78 -10.03 -21.83
N ARG A 472 12.08 -9.45 -22.99
CA ARG A 472 13.00 -10.03 -23.99
C ARG A 472 13.95 -8.96 -24.48
N VAL A 473 15.19 -9.35 -24.75
CA VAL A 473 16.22 -8.46 -25.25
C VAL A 473 16.32 -8.62 -26.76
N LYS A 474 16.51 -7.51 -27.48
CA LYS A 474 16.94 -7.52 -28.89
C LYS A 474 18.45 -7.27 -28.90
N ALA A 475 19.22 -8.24 -29.33
CA ALA A 475 20.66 -8.08 -29.50
C ALA A 475 20.97 -7.20 -30.72
N ALA A 476 22.21 -6.71 -30.81
CA ALA A 476 22.65 -5.79 -31.87
C ALA A 476 22.55 -6.41 -33.29
N ASP A 477 22.63 -7.74 -33.39
CA ASP A 477 22.45 -8.53 -34.60
C ASP A 477 20.96 -8.70 -35.00
N GLY A 478 20.03 -8.14 -34.22
CA GLY A 478 18.58 -8.27 -34.41
C GLY A 478 17.98 -9.55 -33.81
N ARG A 479 18.80 -10.44 -33.22
CA ARG A 479 18.35 -11.68 -32.59
C ARG A 479 17.56 -11.37 -31.31
N SER A 480 16.43 -12.07 -31.13
CA SER A 480 15.69 -12.01 -29.86
C SER A 480 16.33 -12.98 -28.86
N VAL A 481 16.88 -12.43 -27.79
CA VAL A 481 17.43 -13.16 -26.65
C VAL A 481 16.31 -13.41 -25.63
N SER A 482 16.19 -14.65 -25.15
CA SER A 482 15.19 -15.00 -24.14
C SER A 482 15.57 -14.45 -22.76
N PRO A 483 14.62 -14.26 -21.83
CA PRO A 483 14.96 -13.82 -20.47
C PRO A 483 15.97 -14.77 -19.80
N GLU A 484 15.80 -16.08 -19.99
CA GLU A 484 16.65 -17.11 -19.40
C GLU A 484 18.08 -17.07 -19.98
N GLU A 485 18.22 -16.91 -21.29
CA GLU A 485 19.52 -16.72 -21.96
C GLU A 485 20.21 -15.43 -21.49
N TRP A 486 19.45 -14.32 -21.39
CA TRP A 486 19.98 -13.06 -20.89
C TRP A 486 20.52 -13.19 -19.46
N LEU A 487 19.76 -13.84 -18.57
CA LEU A 487 20.18 -14.03 -17.18
C LEU A 487 21.43 -14.93 -17.11
N LEU A 488 21.52 -15.99 -17.91
CA LEU A 488 22.72 -16.81 -17.99
C LEU A 488 23.95 -16.02 -18.44
N ASP A 489 23.79 -15.14 -19.43
CA ASP A 489 24.87 -14.26 -19.87
C ASP A 489 25.27 -13.27 -18.76
N VAL A 490 24.31 -12.67 -18.04
CA VAL A 490 24.62 -11.80 -16.89
C VAL A 490 25.43 -12.54 -15.82
N LEU A 491 25.06 -13.79 -15.53
CA LEU A 491 25.69 -14.60 -14.48
C LEU A 491 27.06 -15.17 -14.89
N TYR A 492 27.26 -15.55 -16.15
CA TYR A 492 28.40 -16.38 -16.55
C TYR A 492 29.19 -15.85 -17.76
N ARG A 493 28.67 -14.84 -18.48
CA ARG A 493 29.34 -14.18 -19.62
C ARG A 493 29.14 -12.65 -19.56
N PRO A 494 29.64 -11.97 -18.52
CA PRO A 494 29.39 -10.55 -18.29
C PRO A 494 29.78 -9.67 -19.48
N ALA A 495 30.85 -10.00 -20.21
CA ALA A 495 31.24 -9.27 -21.41
C ALA A 495 30.15 -9.28 -22.51
N GLN A 496 29.49 -10.42 -22.72
CA GLN A 496 28.37 -10.56 -23.65
C GLN A 496 27.14 -9.82 -23.13
N ALA A 497 26.83 -9.97 -21.84
CA ALA A 497 25.68 -9.31 -21.21
C ALA A 497 25.78 -7.78 -21.25
N ASN A 498 26.98 -7.24 -21.01
CA ASN A 498 27.23 -5.79 -20.99
C ASN A 498 27.08 -5.13 -22.37
N ALA A 499 27.11 -5.92 -23.45
CA ALA A 499 26.84 -5.47 -24.82
C ALA A 499 25.34 -5.47 -25.16
N TYR A 500 24.46 -6.03 -24.32
CA TYR A 500 23.02 -5.99 -24.57
C TYR A 500 22.42 -4.63 -24.22
N PRO A 501 21.58 -4.05 -25.10
CA PRO A 501 20.94 -2.76 -24.84
C PRO A 501 19.72 -2.96 -23.93
N VAL A 502 19.95 -3.03 -22.62
CA VAL A 502 18.91 -3.34 -21.61
C VAL A 502 18.50 -2.16 -20.74
N PHE A 503 19.22 -1.04 -20.76
CA PHE A 503 18.90 0.13 -19.92
C PHE A 503 18.06 1.13 -20.69
N LYS A 504 16.77 1.25 -20.38
CA LYS A 504 15.91 2.26 -21.00
C LYS A 504 16.10 3.61 -20.33
N ILE A 505 16.61 4.59 -21.08
CA ILE A 505 16.86 5.95 -20.57
C ILE A 505 16.14 6.94 -21.48
N VAL A 506 15.12 7.60 -20.95
CA VAL A 506 14.26 8.52 -21.73
C VAL A 506 14.56 9.99 -21.46
N HIS A 507 15.35 10.31 -20.42
CA HIS A 507 15.59 11.68 -19.99
C HIS A 507 16.93 12.19 -20.58
N PRO A 508 16.92 13.20 -21.48
CA PRO A 508 18.14 13.70 -22.11
C PRO A 508 19.20 14.17 -21.11
N ASP A 509 18.78 14.87 -20.05
CA ASP A 509 19.72 15.34 -19.02
C ASP A 509 20.42 14.18 -18.27
N VAL A 510 19.75 13.04 -18.09
CA VAL A 510 20.38 11.86 -17.49
C VAL A 510 21.40 11.25 -18.45
N LEU A 511 21.11 11.24 -19.76
CA LEU A 511 22.06 10.78 -20.79
C LEU A 511 23.30 11.66 -20.87
N SER A 512 23.16 12.97 -20.62
CA SER A 512 24.29 13.90 -20.60
C SER A 512 25.37 13.54 -19.58
N LEU A 513 25.01 12.86 -18.48
CA LEU A 513 25.96 12.35 -17.48
C LEU A 513 26.94 11.33 -18.06
N PHE A 514 26.57 10.70 -19.18
CA PHE A 514 27.35 9.67 -19.87
C PHE A 514 27.96 10.18 -21.18
N ASN A 515 27.79 11.47 -21.51
CA ASN A 515 28.07 12.03 -22.84
C ASN A 515 27.31 11.30 -23.96
N LEU A 516 26.06 10.89 -23.68
CA LEU A 516 25.18 10.23 -24.63
C LEU A 516 24.00 11.13 -24.99
N THR A 517 23.41 10.84 -26.14
CA THR A 517 22.15 11.41 -26.64
C THR A 517 21.14 10.31 -26.90
N LEU A 518 19.90 10.67 -27.24
CA LEU A 518 18.88 9.70 -27.61
C LEU A 518 19.23 8.92 -28.89
N GLU A 519 20.08 9.48 -29.76
CA GLU A 519 20.51 8.86 -31.03
C GLU A 519 21.54 7.75 -30.82
N ASP A 520 22.25 7.75 -29.69
CA ASP A 520 23.24 6.73 -29.34
C ASP A 520 22.61 5.42 -28.82
N GLY A 521 21.29 5.44 -28.58
CA GLY A 521 20.52 4.29 -28.13
C GLY A 521 19.89 3.50 -29.28
N THR A 522 19.23 2.40 -28.94
CA THR A 522 18.35 1.70 -29.91
C THR A 522 17.12 2.56 -30.24
N PRO A 523 16.35 2.22 -31.30
CA PRO A 523 15.08 2.90 -31.59
C PRO A 523 14.08 2.91 -30.43
N GLU A 524 14.27 2.05 -29.44
CA GLU A 524 13.42 1.92 -28.25
C GLU A 524 14.00 2.63 -27.02
N LEU A 525 15.04 3.44 -27.24
CA LEU A 525 15.77 4.24 -26.25
C LEU A 525 16.46 3.37 -25.18
N SER A 526 16.98 2.22 -25.61
CA SER A 526 17.77 1.34 -24.74
C SER A 526 19.26 1.48 -24.99
N PHE A 527 20.04 1.44 -23.91
CA PHE A 527 21.48 1.60 -23.88
C PHE A 527 22.15 0.37 -23.26
N THR A 528 23.39 0.12 -23.64
CA THR A 528 24.21 -0.98 -23.14
C THR A 528 24.91 -0.59 -21.84
N PHE A 529 25.27 -1.56 -21.00
CA PHE A 529 26.09 -1.28 -19.80
C PHE A 529 27.43 -0.66 -20.19
N ASN A 530 28.04 -1.15 -21.28
CA ASN A 530 29.32 -0.66 -21.79
C ASN A 530 29.32 0.84 -22.10
N GLN A 531 28.19 1.39 -22.59
CA GLN A 531 28.03 2.82 -22.83
C GLN A 531 27.96 3.64 -21.53
N LEU A 532 27.45 3.04 -20.44
CA LEU A 532 27.22 3.73 -19.17
C LEU A 532 28.42 3.70 -18.22
N LEU A 533 29.34 2.73 -18.39
CA LEU A 533 30.49 2.50 -17.52
C LEU A 533 31.26 3.76 -17.11
N LYS A 534 31.56 4.64 -18.07
CA LYS A 534 32.37 5.85 -17.82
C LYS A 534 31.67 6.90 -16.96
N GLY A 535 30.32 6.93 -16.97
CA GLY A 535 29.52 7.91 -16.23
C GLY A 535 29.04 7.44 -14.86
N LEU A 536 29.31 6.19 -14.45
CA LEU A 536 28.85 5.64 -13.17
C LEU A 536 29.27 6.48 -11.95
N PRO A 537 30.52 6.98 -11.83
CA PRO A 537 30.91 7.80 -10.67
C PRO A 537 30.12 9.11 -10.57
N GLU A 538 29.78 9.72 -11.71
CA GLU A 538 28.97 10.93 -11.73
C GLU A 538 27.50 10.62 -11.41
N LEU A 539 26.97 9.52 -11.92
CA LEU A 539 25.62 9.04 -11.55
C LEU A 539 25.52 8.82 -10.04
N ASP A 540 26.52 8.18 -9.42
CA ASP A 540 26.59 7.97 -7.97
C ASP A 540 26.60 9.29 -7.20
N ARG A 541 27.35 10.28 -7.68
CA ARG A 541 27.41 11.61 -7.07
C ARG A 541 26.04 12.30 -7.11
N GLN A 542 25.40 12.29 -8.28
CA GLN A 542 24.06 12.88 -8.46
C GLN A 542 22.99 12.14 -7.64
N SER A 543 23.09 10.81 -7.56
CA SER A 543 22.20 9.98 -6.74
C SER A 543 22.25 10.37 -5.27
N LYS A 544 23.46 10.50 -4.69
CA LYS A 544 23.65 10.95 -3.29
C LYS A 544 23.07 12.35 -3.04
N MET A 545 23.19 13.25 -4.01
CA MET A 545 22.57 14.58 -3.91
C MET A 545 21.04 14.50 -3.96
N ALA A 546 20.49 13.69 -4.86
CA ALA A 546 19.04 13.46 -4.97
C ALA A 546 18.46 12.75 -3.72
N ASP A 547 19.23 11.88 -3.06
CA ASP A 547 18.80 11.20 -1.83
C ASP A 547 18.61 12.13 -0.64
N SER A 548 19.35 13.23 -0.58
CA SER A 548 19.14 14.29 0.42
C SER A 548 17.82 15.05 0.23
N VAL A 549 17.17 14.89 -0.93
CA VAL A 549 15.87 15.51 -1.26
C VAL A 549 14.77 14.48 -1.07
N GLU A 550 13.72 14.86 -0.34
CA GLU A 550 12.54 14.04 -0.13
C GLU A 550 11.91 13.62 -1.47
N SER A 551 11.55 12.34 -1.61
CA SER A 551 11.10 11.74 -2.88
C SER A 551 10.04 12.56 -3.63
N ALA A 552 9.03 13.06 -2.90
CA ALA A 552 7.95 13.86 -3.46
C ALA A 552 8.40 15.22 -4.03
N LEU A 553 9.52 15.76 -3.52
CA LEU A 553 10.09 17.04 -3.93
C LEU A 553 11.15 16.89 -5.03
N ARG A 554 11.55 15.67 -5.37
CA ARG A 554 12.55 15.42 -6.42
C ARG A 554 12.02 15.89 -7.77
N ASN A 555 12.86 16.60 -8.52
CA ASN A 555 12.55 16.98 -9.90
C ASN A 555 12.67 15.76 -10.86
N SER A 556 12.26 15.92 -12.12
CA SER A 556 12.27 14.80 -13.10
C SER A 556 13.67 14.22 -13.35
N PHE A 557 14.71 15.07 -13.36
CA PHE A 557 16.09 14.66 -13.54
C PHE A 557 16.57 13.82 -12.34
N GLN A 558 16.36 14.30 -11.11
CA GLN A 558 16.71 13.59 -9.88
C GLN A 558 16.03 12.22 -9.80
N ARG A 559 14.74 12.14 -10.15
CA ARG A 559 14.03 10.86 -10.24
C ARG A 559 14.65 9.93 -11.28
N GLY A 560 15.00 10.46 -12.45
CA GLY A 560 15.66 9.69 -13.52
C GLY A 560 17.04 9.17 -13.11
N VAL A 561 17.81 9.97 -12.36
CA VAL A 561 19.11 9.57 -11.79
C VAL A 561 18.95 8.42 -10.80
N ILE A 562 18.05 8.55 -9.81
CA ILE A 562 17.79 7.49 -8.83
C ILE A 562 17.31 6.21 -9.53
N GLN A 563 16.36 6.33 -10.45
CA GLN A 563 15.82 5.17 -11.19
C GLN A 563 16.92 4.46 -12.00
N LEU A 564 17.76 5.19 -12.72
CA LEU A 564 18.86 4.58 -13.48
C LEU A 564 19.89 3.95 -12.55
N ARG A 565 20.19 4.57 -11.41
CA ARG A 565 21.11 4.01 -10.43
C ARG A 565 20.58 2.70 -9.85
N ASP A 566 19.32 2.66 -9.42
CA ASP A 566 18.67 1.45 -8.91
C ASP A 566 18.68 0.32 -9.96
N ASN A 567 18.40 0.66 -11.23
CA ASN A 567 18.47 -0.28 -12.34
C ASN A 567 19.89 -0.85 -12.52
N ILE A 568 20.93 -0.01 -12.38
CA ILE A 568 22.33 -0.46 -12.46
C ILE A 568 22.71 -1.32 -11.26
N VAL A 569 22.31 -0.95 -10.04
CA VAL A 569 22.51 -1.79 -8.84
C VAL A 569 21.88 -3.17 -9.04
N LEU A 570 20.64 -3.23 -9.56
CA LEU A 570 19.97 -4.49 -9.84
C LEU A 570 20.76 -5.34 -10.85
N TYR A 571 21.23 -4.72 -11.93
CA TYR A 571 22.02 -5.42 -12.96
C TYR A 571 23.36 -5.95 -12.42
N GLU A 572 24.10 -5.12 -11.68
CA GLU A 572 25.37 -5.48 -11.06
C GLU A 572 25.18 -6.61 -10.03
N SER A 573 24.23 -6.45 -9.10
CA SER A 573 23.95 -7.45 -8.05
C SER A 573 23.50 -8.82 -8.59
N LEU A 574 22.88 -8.87 -9.78
CA LEU A 574 22.62 -10.12 -10.48
C LEU A 574 23.91 -10.81 -10.90
N GLY A 575 24.84 -10.10 -11.56
CA GLY A 575 26.15 -10.63 -11.95
C GLY A 575 26.98 -11.04 -10.74
N ASP A 576 27.00 -10.19 -9.73
CA ASP A 576 27.69 -10.37 -8.44
C ASP A 576 27.12 -11.53 -7.60
N SER A 577 26.05 -12.17 -8.07
CA SER A 577 25.54 -13.40 -7.45
C SER A 577 26.42 -14.62 -7.73
N VAL A 578 27.25 -14.55 -8.76
CA VAL A 578 28.08 -15.66 -9.24
C VAL A 578 29.52 -15.24 -9.46
N VAL A 579 29.77 -14.07 -10.05
CA VAL A 579 31.11 -13.59 -10.38
C VAL A 579 31.52 -12.53 -9.36
N ALA A 580 32.64 -12.73 -8.66
CA ALA A 580 33.11 -11.75 -7.71
C ALA A 580 33.66 -10.49 -8.42
N PRO A 581 33.24 -9.27 -8.03
CA PRO A 581 33.76 -8.04 -8.61
C PRO A 581 35.26 -7.90 -8.44
N GLY A 582 35.95 -7.51 -9.52
CA GLY A 582 37.39 -7.24 -9.49
C GLY A 582 38.30 -8.48 -9.45
N VAL A 583 37.75 -9.69 -9.62
CA VAL A 583 38.52 -10.93 -9.66
C VAL A 583 38.53 -11.50 -11.08
N ASP A 584 39.72 -11.53 -11.70
CA ASP A 584 39.92 -12.10 -13.03
C ASP A 584 39.69 -13.63 -13.01
N ASP A 585 39.01 -14.14 -14.05
CA ASP A 585 38.63 -15.56 -14.24
C ASP A 585 38.17 -16.29 -12.97
N PHE A 586 37.34 -15.64 -12.16
CA PHE A 586 36.81 -16.23 -10.91
C PHE A 586 36.18 -17.62 -11.10
N LEU A 587 35.44 -17.83 -12.20
CA LEU A 587 34.86 -19.13 -12.54
C LEU A 587 35.93 -20.19 -12.84
N GLY A 588 37.04 -19.82 -13.48
CA GLY A 588 38.19 -20.69 -13.68
C GLY A 588 38.89 -21.06 -12.36
N HIS A 589 38.98 -20.13 -11.42
CA HIS A 589 39.48 -20.42 -10.07
C HIS A 589 38.57 -21.43 -9.34
N LEU A 590 37.25 -21.30 -9.46
CA LEU A 590 36.30 -22.27 -8.89
C LEU A 590 36.38 -23.65 -9.54
N ALA A 591 36.71 -23.74 -10.84
CA ALA A 591 36.89 -25.01 -11.53
C ALA A 591 38.03 -25.86 -10.91
N HIS A 592 39.05 -25.20 -10.34
CA HIS A 592 40.21 -25.85 -9.70
C HIS A 592 40.10 -25.86 -8.16
N PHE A 593 38.94 -25.53 -7.60
CA PHE A 593 38.75 -25.38 -6.15
C PHE A 593 39.11 -26.63 -5.36
N ASN A 594 38.71 -27.81 -5.85
CA ASN A 594 38.95 -29.09 -5.17
C ASN A 594 40.44 -29.47 -5.11
N GLU A 595 41.29 -28.84 -5.93
CA GLU A 595 42.74 -29.05 -5.94
C GLU A 595 43.44 -28.01 -5.04
N THR A 596 43.00 -26.75 -5.10
CA THR A 596 43.65 -25.62 -4.42
C THR A 596 43.24 -25.47 -2.95
N ALA A 597 41.97 -25.72 -2.61
CA ALA A 597 41.44 -25.50 -1.26
C ALA A 597 42.07 -26.43 -0.20
N PRO A 598 42.27 -27.75 -0.43
CA PRO A 598 42.92 -28.63 0.55
C PRO A 598 44.36 -28.20 0.88
N ALA A 599 45.13 -27.80 -0.15
CA ALA A 599 46.51 -27.35 0.02
C ALA A 599 46.58 -26.05 0.84
N GLY A 600 45.71 -25.08 0.54
CA GLY A 600 45.62 -23.84 1.31
C GLY A 600 45.19 -24.06 2.76
N LEU A 601 44.20 -24.93 3.00
CA LEU A 601 43.76 -25.30 4.36
C LEU A 601 44.90 -25.94 5.18
N ALA A 602 45.67 -26.83 4.57
CA ALA A 602 46.83 -27.44 5.21
C ALA A 602 47.89 -26.39 5.58
N ALA A 603 48.16 -25.45 4.66
CA ALA A 603 49.11 -24.36 4.88
C ALA A 603 48.68 -23.40 6.01
N VAL A 604 47.39 -23.01 6.06
CA VAL A 604 46.86 -22.16 7.15
C VAL A 604 46.90 -22.87 8.49
N LYS A 605 46.57 -24.16 8.56
CA LYS A 605 46.67 -24.97 9.79
C LYS A 605 48.12 -25.07 10.27
N ALA A 606 49.07 -25.35 9.36
CA ALA A 606 50.50 -25.40 9.69
C ALA A 606 51.02 -24.04 10.18
N LYS A 607 50.61 -22.94 9.54
CA LYS A 607 50.91 -21.57 9.99
C LYS A 607 50.40 -21.28 11.40
N GLN A 608 49.16 -21.65 11.71
CA GLN A 608 48.57 -21.48 13.05
C GLN A 608 49.27 -22.34 14.12
N ALA A 609 49.77 -23.51 13.73
CA ALA A 609 50.54 -24.41 14.61
C ALA A 609 52.02 -24.02 14.77
N GLY A 610 52.47 -22.93 14.16
CA GLY A 610 53.89 -22.51 14.18
C GLY A 610 54.82 -23.43 13.38
N GLN A 611 54.28 -24.23 12.46
CA GLN A 611 55.04 -25.15 11.62
C GLN A 611 55.46 -24.49 10.29
N PRO A 612 56.53 -25.01 9.63
CA PRO A 612 56.82 -24.64 8.24
C PRO A 612 55.60 -24.86 7.36
N HIS A 613 55.25 -23.87 6.55
CA HIS A 613 54.06 -23.88 5.71
C HIS A 613 54.34 -23.22 4.38
N ASP A 614 53.52 -23.54 3.38
CA ASP A 614 53.50 -22.82 2.11
C ASP A 614 52.81 -21.47 2.29
N ALA A 615 53.60 -20.40 2.35
CA ALA A 615 53.09 -19.04 2.52
C ALA A 615 52.19 -18.58 1.37
N ALA A 616 52.44 -19.05 0.14
CA ALA A 616 51.65 -18.70 -1.04
C ALA A 616 50.28 -19.40 -1.00
N ALA A 617 50.24 -20.69 -0.67
CA ALA A 617 48.99 -21.43 -0.51
C ALA A 617 48.12 -20.88 0.64
N ALA A 618 48.76 -20.44 1.74
CA ALA A 618 48.05 -19.80 2.85
C ALA A 618 47.48 -18.42 2.46
N ALA A 619 48.21 -17.62 1.68
CA ALA A 619 47.73 -16.33 1.18
C ALA A 619 46.57 -16.49 0.20
N ALA A 620 46.67 -17.43 -0.74
CA ALA A 620 45.62 -17.73 -1.72
C ALA A 620 44.30 -18.17 -1.05
N LEU A 621 44.37 -18.96 0.03
CA LEU A 621 43.17 -19.35 0.78
C LEU A 621 42.50 -18.16 1.46
N LEU A 622 43.28 -17.23 2.02
CA LEU A 622 42.76 -16.01 2.65
C LEU A 622 42.11 -15.08 1.62
N GLU A 623 42.70 -14.95 0.43
CA GLU A 623 42.15 -14.18 -0.68
C GLU A 623 40.84 -14.79 -1.19
N LEU A 624 40.78 -16.11 -1.38
CA LEU A 624 39.54 -16.83 -1.70
C LEU A 624 38.46 -16.61 -0.64
N SER A 625 38.83 -16.70 0.64
CA SER A 625 37.88 -16.45 1.74
C SER A 625 37.34 -15.03 1.73
N ASN A 626 38.20 -14.01 1.53
CA ASN A 626 37.78 -12.62 1.40
C ASN A 626 36.86 -12.41 0.19
N THR A 627 37.21 -13.01 -0.95
CA THR A 627 36.42 -12.97 -2.19
C THR A 627 35.02 -13.55 -1.96
N PHE A 628 34.93 -14.69 -1.28
CA PHE A 628 33.63 -15.30 -0.96
C PHE A 628 32.81 -14.44 0.01
N SER A 629 33.45 -13.71 0.93
CA SER A 629 32.75 -12.77 1.83
C SER A 629 32.20 -11.57 1.07
N SER A 630 32.97 -11.04 0.12
CA SER A 630 32.49 -9.99 -0.79
C SER A 630 31.30 -10.48 -1.60
N LEU A 631 31.41 -11.66 -2.22
CA LEU A 631 30.33 -12.29 -3.00
C LEU A 631 29.08 -12.53 -2.12
N GLU A 632 29.25 -12.99 -0.89
CA GLU A 632 28.15 -13.21 0.05
C GLU A 632 27.40 -11.91 0.38
N SER A 633 28.11 -10.78 0.47
CA SER A 633 27.52 -9.47 0.79
C SER A 633 26.79 -8.80 -0.38
N LEU A 634 27.22 -9.07 -1.61
CA LEU A 634 26.72 -8.40 -2.83
C LEU A 634 25.67 -9.25 -3.58
N ALA A 635 25.69 -10.56 -3.40
CA ALA A 635 24.86 -11.48 -4.17
C ALA A 635 23.36 -11.25 -3.96
N TYR A 636 22.66 -11.02 -5.06
CA TYR A 636 21.20 -10.92 -5.12
C TYR A 636 20.50 -12.29 -5.07
N LEU A 637 21.03 -13.29 -5.79
CA LEU A 637 20.42 -14.62 -5.89
C LEU A 637 20.88 -15.54 -4.76
N ARG A 638 19.92 -16.33 -4.24
CA ARG A 638 20.20 -17.44 -3.32
C ARG A 638 19.75 -18.75 -3.98
N PRO A 639 20.56 -19.34 -4.87
CA PRO A 639 20.18 -20.53 -5.62
C PRO A 639 20.42 -21.83 -4.83
N ILE A 640 21.30 -21.82 -3.82
CA ILE A 640 21.71 -23.06 -3.14
C ILE A 640 20.69 -23.42 -2.05
N PRO A 641 20.04 -24.59 -2.13
CA PRO A 641 19.05 -25.03 -1.14
C PRO A 641 19.70 -25.35 0.22
N PRO A 642 18.91 -25.43 1.30
CA PRO A 642 19.39 -26.00 2.55
C PRO A 642 19.64 -27.52 2.44
N GLU A 643 20.41 -28.06 3.38
CA GLU A 643 20.66 -29.51 3.52
C GLU A 643 19.36 -30.33 3.66
N THR A 644 19.42 -31.60 3.23
CA THR A 644 18.33 -32.56 3.21
C THR A 644 17.48 -32.56 4.50
N GLY A 645 16.16 -32.47 4.36
CA GLY A 645 15.20 -32.50 5.46
C GLY A 645 14.87 -31.13 6.09
N LYS A 646 15.58 -30.06 5.70
CA LYS A 646 15.25 -28.68 6.11
C LYS A 646 14.36 -28.02 5.05
N THR A 647 13.13 -27.67 5.43
CA THR A 647 12.17 -26.97 4.55
C THR A 647 12.04 -25.47 4.84
N ASP A 648 12.85 -24.94 5.76
CA ASP A 648 12.84 -23.51 6.11
C ASP A 648 13.52 -22.69 4.99
N PRO A 649 12.81 -21.72 4.37
CA PRO A 649 13.41 -20.79 3.41
C PRO A 649 14.66 -20.06 3.93
N LYS A 650 14.81 -19.86 5.25
CA LYS A 650 16.00 -19.21 5.84
C LYS A 650 17.30 -19.96 5.58
N GLY A 651 17.24 -21.26 5.27
CA GLY A 651 18.42 -22.07 4.99
C GLY A 651 18.95 -21.94 3.56
N TRP A 652 18.32 -21.16 2.68
CA TRP A 652 18.82 -20.92 1.33
C TRP A 652 20.02 -19.97 1.33
N MET A 653 21.06 -20.38 0.62
CA MET A 653 22.34 -19.69 0.58
C MET A 653 22.58 -19.04 -0.78
N ASN A 654 23.22 -17.88 -0.78
CA ASN A 654 23.87 -17.38 -1.98
C ASN A 654 25.16 -18.16 -2.22
N LEU A 655 25.73 -18.01 -3.42
CA LEU A 655 26.92 -18.77 -3.80
C LEU A 655 28.12 -18.44 -2.89
N GLY A 656 28.31 -17.18 -2.49
CA GLY A 656 29.39 -16.77 -1.59
C GLY A 656 29.34 -17.51 -0.24
N ALA A 657 28.17 -17.53 0.41
CA ALA A 657 27.98 -18.25 1.67
C ALA A 657 28.21 -19.77 1.48
N ALA A 658 27.70 -20.34 0.38
CA ALA A 658 27.85 -21.77 0.10
C ALA A 658 29.32 -22.15 -0.18
N LEU A 659 30.06 -21.29 -0.88
CA LEU A 659 31.50 -21.44 -1.12
C LEU A 659 32.30 -21.31 0.17
N HIS A 660 31.91 -20.42 1.10
CA HIS A 660 32.49 -20.35 2.45
C HIS A 660 32.31 -21.66 3.22
N GLN A 661 31.14 -22.29 3.13
CA GLN A 661 30.90 -23.59 3.74
C GLN A 661 31.78 -24.67 3.09
N SER A 662 31.83 -24.72 1.75
CA SER A 662 32.69 -25.64 0.99
C SER A 662 34.19 -25.45 1.31
N LEU A 663 34.63 -24.23 1.58
CA LEU A 663 36.01 -23.92 1.99
C LEU A 663 36.37 -24.58 3.32
N ARG A 664 35.43 -24.76 4.25
CA ARG A 664 35.69 -25.49 5.50
C ARG A 664 35.90 -27.00 5.28
N HIS A 665 35.26 -27.54 4.25
CA HIS A 665 35.37 -28.96 3.87
C HIS A 665 36.54 -29.24 2.90
N GLY A 666 37.13 -28.20 2.31
CA GLY A 666 38.19 -28.32 1.31
C GLY A 666 37.72 -28.85 -0.04
N ARG A 667 36.41 -28.89 -0.28
CA ARG A 667 35.81 -29.35 -1.55
C ARG A 667 34.47 -28.65 -1.76
N LEU A 668 34.09 -28.47 -3.02
CA LEU A 668 32.75 -27.99 -3.36
C LEU A 668 31.70 -29.00 -2.89
N ASP A 669 30.69 -28.49 -2.18
CA ASP A 669 29.52 -29.27 -1.79
C ASP A 669 28.61 -29.51 -3.01
N GLY A 670 27.83 -30.60 -3.00
CA GLY A 670 27.16 -31.13 -4.21
C GLY A 670 26.35 -30.10 -5.01
N ALA A 671 25.40 -29.41 -4.38
CA ALA A 671 24.59 -28.40 -5.05
C ALA A 671 25.43 -27.23 -5.59
N SER A 672 26.43 -26.76 -4.85
CA SER A 672 27.35 -25.70 -5.28
C SER A 672 28.20 -26.15 -6.47
N ALA A 673 28.70 -27.39 -6.44
CA ALA A 673 29.50 -27.97 -7.51
C ALA A 673 28.71 -28.07 -8.82
N THR A 674 27.49 -28.61 -8.78
CA THR A 674 26.63 -28.72 -9.96
C THR A 674 26.22 -27.34 -10.49
N TYR A 675 25.93 -26.38 -9.62
CA TYR A 675 25.56 -25.01 -10.01
C TYR A 675 26.72 -24.28 -10.71
N VAL A 676 27.94 -24.37 -10.17
CA VAL A 676 29.17 -23.83 -10.79
C VAL A 676 29.47 -24.54 -12.12
N ALA A 677 29.38 -25.87 -12.16
CA ALA A 677 29.64 -26.65 -13.37
C ALA A 677 28.66 -26.32 -14.50
N LEU A 678 27.39 -26.08 -14.18
CA LEU A 678 26.36 -25.63 -15.12
C LEU A 678 26.77 -24.29 -15.74
N GLY A 679 27.23 -23.36 -14.90
CA GLY A 679 27.76 -22.07 -15.30
C GLY A 679 28.94 -22.14 -16.25
N LEU A 680 29.92 -22.99 -15.93
CA LEU A 680 31.09 -23.25 -16.78
C LEU A 680 30.67 -23.86 -18.12
N ALA A 681 29.73 -24.81 -18.13
CA ALA A 681 29.20 -25.39 -19.36
C ALA A 681 28.48 -24.35 -20.24
N TRP A 682 27.78 -23.39 -19.62
CA TRP A 682 27.27 -22.22 -20.36
C TRP A 682 28.43 -21.40 -20.90
N ARG A 683 29.33 -20.88 -20.06
CA ARG A 683 30.47 -20.04 -20.44
C ARG A 683 31.24 -20.62 -21.63
N ASP A 684 31.58 -21.91 -21.55
CA ASP A 684 32.43 -22.64 -22.48
C ASP A 684 31.68 -23.23 -23.69
N GLN A 685 30.40 -22.88 -23.87
CA GLN A 685 29.56 -23.28 -25.02
C GLN A 685 29.35 -24.81 -25.16
N GLN A 686 29.05 -25.51 -24.07
CA GLN A 686 28.86 -26.97 -24.04
C GLN A 686 27.39 -27.36 -23.82
N PRO A 687 26.52 -27.37 -24.87
CA PRO A 687 25.08 -27.56 -24.72
C PRO A 687 24.67 -28.90 -24.12
N ALA A 688 25.28 -30.01 -24.55
CA ALA A 688 24.95 -31.34 -24.02
C ALA A 688 25.25 -31.44 -22.51
N LYS A 689 26.40 -30.91 -22.06
CA LYS A 689 26.80 -30.89 -20.66
C LYS A 689 25.93 -29.94 -19.83
N PHE A 690 25.59 -28.77 -20.38
CA PHE A 690 24.68 -27.84 -19.74
C PHE A 690 23.31 -28.49 -19.48
N ASN A 691 22.73 -29.13 -20.50
CA ASN A 691 21.42 -29.77 -20.40
C ASN A 691 21.42 -30.90 -19.37
N SER A 692 22.47 -31.71 -19.32
CA SER A 692 22.58 -32.77 -18.30
C SER A 692 22.69 -32.20 -16.89
N LEU A 693 23.46 -31.12 -16.69
CA LEU A 693 23.65 -30.50 -15.38
C LEU A 693 22.41 -29.78 -14.88
N VAL A 694 21.63 -29.14 -15.76
CA VAL A 694 20.31 -28.58 -15.43
C VAL A 694 19.39 -29.67 -14.90
N HIS A 695 19.35 -30.82 -15.59
CA HIS A 695 18.53 -31.95 -15.17
C HIS A 695 19.02 -32.54 -13.84
N GLU A 696 20.32 -32.79 -13.71
CA GLU A 696 20.94 -33.32 -12.49
C GLU A 696 20.67 -32.43 -11.28
N TYR A 697 20.91 -31.13 -11.41
CA TYR A 697 20.65 -30.16 -10.34
C TYR A 697 19.18 -30.16 -9.93
N ARG A 698 18.26 -30.27 -10.89
CA ARG A 698 16.83 -30.32 -10.57
C ARG A 698 16.43 -31.62 -9.88
N THR A 699 16.87 -32.76 -10.41
CA THR A 699 16.55 -34.08 -9.86
C THR A 699 17.11 -34.27 -8.46
N SER A 700 18.26 -33.67 -8.13
CA SER A 700 18.79 -33.71 -6.76
C SER A 700 17.90 -32.98 -5.75
N LEU A 701 17.12 -31.98 -6.19
CA LEU A 701 16.21 -31.20 -5.33
C LEU A 701 14.85 -31.85 -5.11
N GLU A 702 14.40 -32.70 -6.04
CA GLU A 702 13.07 -33.35 -5.99
C GLU A 702 12.77 -34.09 -4.68
N PRO A 703 13.69 -34.93 -4.15
CA PRO A 703 13.45 -35.59 -2.86
C PRO A 703 13.53 -34.64 -1.66
N GLU A 704 14.22 -33.49 -1.78
CA GLU A 704 14.50 -32.60 -0.66
C GLU A 704 13.41 -31.55 -0.44
N ILE A 705 12.92 -30.94 -1.53
CA ILE A 705 12.03 -29.77 -1.49
C ILE A 705 10.85 -29.84 -2.48
N PRO A 706 10.07 -30.95 -2.52
CA PRO A 706 9.04 -31.17 -3.54
C PRO A 706 7.95 -30.08 -3.56
N GLY A 707 7.60 -29.53 -2.39
CA GLY A 707 6.61 -28.46 -2.27
C GLY A 707 7.05 -27.14 -2.91
N PHE A 708 8.33 -26.78 -2.80
CA PHE A 708 8.85 -25.56 -3.44
C PHE A 708 8.95 -25.75 -4.96
N LEU A 709 9.39 -26.91 -5.43
CA LEU A 709 9.47 -27.22 -6.85
C LEU A 709 8.10 -27.19 -7.53
N ALA A 710 7.05 -27.68 -6.87
CA ALA A 710 5.69 -27.58 -7.38
C ALA A 710 5.23 -26.12 -7.57
N LYS A 711 5.57 -25.23 -6.63
CA LYS A 711 5.29 -23.79 -6.76
C LYS A 711 6.07 -23.15 -7.90
N VAL A 712 7.36 -23.47 -7.99
CA VAL A 712 8.29 -22.96 -9.01
C VAL A 712 7.84 -23.36 -10.41
N ASP A 713 7.43 -24.61 -10.59
CA ASP A 713 6.89 -25.12 -11.86
C ASP A 713 5.59 -24.45 -12.26
N LEU A 714 4.67 -24.27 -11.30
CA LEU A 714 3.41 -23.61 -11.59
C LEU A 714 3.61 -22.16 -11.99
N GLU A 715 4.52 -21.45 -11.31
CA GLU A 715 4.86 -20.06 -11.64
C GLU A 715 5.51 -19.93 -13.01
N ALA A 716 6.46 -20.81 -13.36
CA ALA A 716 7.06 -20.82 -14.69
C ALA A 716 6.01 -21.08 -15.80
N ARG A 717 5.07 -22.01 -15.57
CA ARG A 717 3.95 -22.25 -16.50
C ARG A 717 3.01 -21.05 -16.57
N PHE A 718 2.73 -20.41 -15.44
CA PHE A 718 1.89 -19.21 -15.36
C PHE A 718 2.51 -18.04 -16.13
N ASN A 719 3.82 -17.82 -15.99
CA ASN A 719 4.58 -16.81 -16.71
C ASN A 719 4.57 -17.07 -18.22
N ALA A 720 4.74 -18.32 -18.64
CA ALA A 720 4.65 -18.70 -20.05
C ALA A 720 3.24 -18.52 -20.62
N ALA A 721 2.21 -18.84 -19.84
CA ALA A 721 0.82 -18.80 -20.27
C ALA A 721 0.23 -17.38 -20.41
N GLN A 722 0.80 -16.41 -19.69
CA GLN A 722 0.41 -14.99 -19.70
C GLN A 722 -1.11 -14.76 -19.69
N PRO A 723 -1.88 -15.35 -18.74
CA PRO A 723 -3.35 -15.36 -18.81
C PRO A 723 -3.96 -13.97 -18.88
N PHE A 724 -3.36 -12.97 -18.22
CA PHE A 724 -3.82 -11.58 -18.27
C PHE A 724 -3.61 -10.91 -19.63
N TYR A 725 -2.52 -11.24 -20.34
CA TYR A 725 -2.30 -10.73 -21.69
C TYR A 725 -3.32 -11.31 -22.66
N THR A 726 -3.53 -12.62 -22.61
CA THR A 726 -4.57 -13.30 -23.42
C THR A 726 -5.97 -12.76 -23.11
N SER A 727 -6.32 -12.56 -21.84
CA SER A 727 -7.58 -11.91 -21.46
C SER A 727 -7.71 -10.49 -21.99
N THR A 728 -6.63 -9.71 -22.05
CA THR A 728 -6.62 -8.35 -22.63
C THR A 728 -7.07 -8.39 -24.09
N ILE A 729 -6.52 -9.32 -24.88
CA ILE A 729 -6.90 -9.52 -26.30
C ILE A 729 -8.38 -9.90 -26.39
N LEU A 730 -8.84 -10.85 -25.57
CA LEU A 730 -10.25 -11.27 -25.56
C LEU A 730 -11.19 -10.11 -25.21
N TYR A 731 -10.85 -9.26 -24.24
CA TYR A 731 -11.68 -8.11 -23.87
C TYR A 731 -11.76 -7.06 -24.99
N VAL A 732 -10.68 -6.85 -25.75
CA VAL A 732 -10.73 -6.00 -26.96
C VAL A 732 -11.67 -6.61 -28.00
N LEU A 733 -11.59 -7.91 -28.26
CA LEU A 733 -12.50 -8.59 -29.18
C LEU A 733 -13.97 -8.51 -28.72
N VAL A 734 -14.23 -8.70 -27.42
CA VAL A 734 -15.54 -8.53 -26.81
C VAL A 734 -16.09 -7.12 -27.07
N PHE A 735 -15.27 -6.08 -26.81
CA PHE A 735 -15.66 -4.69 -27.02
C PHE A 735 -16.06 -4.45 -28.49
N LEU A 736 -15.23 -4.89 -29.43
CA LEU A 736 -15.50 -4.75 -30.86
C LEU A 736 -16.78 -5.47 -31.26
N LEU A 737 -16.95 -6.75 -30.93
CA LEU A 737 -18.14 -7.52 -31.25
C LEU A 737 -19.41 -6.91 -30.65
N ALA A 738 -19.35 -6.45 -29.40
CA ALA A 738 -20.48 -5.85 -28.71
C ALA A 738 -20.90 -4.52 -29.37
N VAL A 739 -19.94 -3.67 -29.75
CA VAL A 739 -20.23 -2.42 -30.48
C VAL A 739 -20.79 -2.71 -31.88
N PHE A 740 -20.20 -3.65 -32.63
CA PHE A 740 -20.71 -4.04 -33.95
C PHE A 740 -22.10 -4.69 -33.89
N SER A 741 -22.47 -5.32 -32.77
CA SER A 741 -23.82 -5.88 -32.58
C SER A 741 -24.93 -4.82 -32.68
N TRP A 742 -24.63 -3.56 -32.37
CA TRP A 742 -25.58 -2.46 -32.53
C TRP A 742 -25.78 -2.03 -33.99
N LEU A 743 -24.90 -2.45 -34.90
CA LEU A 743 -24.94 -2.14 -36.32
C LEU A 743 -25.47 -3.31 -37.15
N LYS A 744 -24.97 -4.53 -36.91
CA LYS A 744 -25.28 -5.73 -37.72
C LYS A 744 -25.32 -6.99 -36.85
N TRP A 745 -26.21 -7.91 -37.17
CA TRP A 745 -26.36 -9.22 -36.48
C TRP A 745 -26.45 -9.10 -34.94
N PRO A 746 -27.40 -8.32 -34.40
CA PRO A 746 -27.47 -7.99 -32.98
C PRO A 746 -27.48 -9.23 -32.08
N GLU A 747 -28.29 -10.24 -32.41
CA GLU A 747 -28.36 -11.46 -31.61
C GLU A 747 -27.11 -12.34 -31.69
N ALA A 748 -26.46 -12.43 -32.85
CA ALA A 748 -25.29 -13.28 -33.03
C ALA A 748 -24.05 -12.65 -32.38
N LEU A 749 -23.78 -11.39 -32.71
CA LEU A 749 -22.60 -10.69 -32.18
C LEU A 749 -22.72 -10.43 -30.67
N SER A 750 -23.91 -10.10 -30.16
CA SER A 750 -24.12 -9.95 -28.71
C SER A 750 -23.92 -11.28 -27.96
N ARG A 751 -24.39 -12.41 -28.51
CA ARG A 751 -24.14 -13.73 -27.91
C ARG A 751 -22.65 -14.09 -27.95
N ALA A 752 -21.98 -13.86 -29.06
CA ALA A 752 -20.53 -14.09 -29.18
C ALA A 752 -19.76 -13.25 -28.17
N ALA A 753 -20.07 -11.96 -28.06
CA ALA A 753 -19.46 -11.05 -27.08
C ALA A 753 -19.69 -11.52 -25.64
N LEU A 754 -20.91 -11.94 -25.28
CA LEU A 754 -21.22 -12.48 -23.95
C LEU A 754 -20.39 -13.73 -23.63
N TRP A 755 -20.32 -14.69 -24.55
CA TRP A 755 -19.59 -15.94 -24.34
C TRP A 755 -18.08 -15.71 -24.24
N LEU A 756 -17.53 -14.84 -25.09
CA LEU A 756 -16.12 -14.44 -24.98
C LEU A 756 -15.83 -13.66 -23.69
N THR A 757 -16.77 -12.84 -23.22
CA THR A 757 -16.65 -12.18 -21.91
C THR A 757 -16.55 -13.21 -20.80
N GLY A 758 -17.40 -14.24 -20.84
CA GLY A 758 -17.35 -15.37 -19.90
C GLY A 758 -16.01 -16.11 -19.94
N LEU A 759 -15.50 -16.42 -21.14
CA LEU A 759 -14.19 -17.07 -21.33
C LEU A 759 -13.04 -16.19 -20.78
N ALA A 760 -13.02 -14.90 -21.13
CA ALA A 760 -12.01 -13.96 -20.66
C ALA A 760 -12.04 -13.83 -19.13
N TRP A 761 -13.24 -13.81 -18.54
CA TRP A 761 -13.44 -13.72 -17.10
C TRP A 761 -12.98 -14.98 -16.37
N VAL A 762 -13.28 -16.18 -16.90
CA VAL A 762 -12.77 -17.45 -16.37
C VAL A 762 -11.23 -17.49 -16.42
N LEU A 763 -10.63 -17.06 -17.53
CA LEU A 763 -9.17 -17.00 -17.66
C LEU A 763 -8.54 -16.01 -16.66
N THR A 764 -9.12 -14.81 -16.48
CA THR A 764 -8.66 -13.89 -15.43
C THR A 764 -8.84 -14.45 -14.03
N THR A 765 -9.92 -15.20 -13.78
CA THR A 765 -10.18 -15.86 -12.50
C THR A 765 -9.12 -16.92 -12.21
N ALA A 766 -8.81 -17.76 -13.19
CA ALA A 766 -7.71 -18.73 -13.08
C ALA A 766 -6.39 -18.01 -12.75
N GLY A 767 -6.09 -16.90 -13.44
CA GLY A 767 -4.88 -16.13 -13.17
C GLY A 767 -4.81 -15.54 -11.76
N ILE A 768 -5.91 -14.98 -11.24
CA ILE A 768 -5.97 -14.47 -9.86
C ILE A 768 -5.83 -15.62 -8.84
N VAL A 769 -6.53 -16.75 -9.05
CA VAL A 769 -6.47 -17.91 -8.15
C VAL A 769 -5.08 -18.53 -8.11
N THR A 770 -4.40 -18.68 -9.26
CA THR A 770 -3.01 -19.15 -9.31
C THR A 770 -2.10 -18.25 -8.50
N ARG A 771 -2.24 -16.92 -8.62
CA ARG A 771 -1.47 -15.97 -7.81
C ARG A 771 -1.76 -16.08 -6.32
N MET A 772 -3.03 -16.20 -5.93
CA MET A 772 -3.41 -16.41 -4.53
C MET A 772 -2.74 -17.66 -3.94
N TRP A 773 -2.65 -18.73 -4.73
CA TRP A 773 -1.96 -19.96 -4.30
C TRP A 773 -0.44 -19.81 -4.22
N LEU A 774 0.18 -19.09 -5.17
CA LEU A 774 1.61 -18.78 -5.15
C LEU A 774 1.99 -17.95 -3.92
N GLU A 775 1.26 -16.86 -3.66
CA GLU A 775 1.45 -15.96 -2.51
C GLU A 775 1.02 -16.61 -1.17
N GLY A 776 0.05 -17.54 -1.22
CA GLY A 776 -0.59 -18.10 -0.03
C GLY A 776 -1.54 -17.12 0.67
N ARG A 777 -2.11 -16.15 -0.08
CA ARG A 777 -2.86 -15.02 0.47
C ARG A 777 -4.12 -14.71 -0.36
N PRO A 778 -5.16 -14.08 0.24
CA PRO A 778 -6.34 -13.61 -0.48
C PRO A 778 -6.03 -12.61 -1.60
N PRO A 779 -6.96 -12.35 -2.54
CA PRO A 779 -6.71 -11.43 -3.63
C PRO A 779 -6.60 -9.99 -3.08
N VAL A 780 -5.70 -9.20 -3.67
CA VAL A 780 -5.41 -7.78 -3.34
C VAL A 780 -4.40 -7.60 -2.19
N THR A 781 -3.13 -7.68 -2.53
CA THR A 781 -1.97 -7.47 -1.63
C THR A 781 -1.21 -6.18 -1.92
N ASN A 782 -1.33 -5.64 -3.14
CA ASN A 782 -0.66 -4.43 -3.62
C ASN A 782 -1.49 -3.74 -4.72
N LEU A 783 -0.99 -2.61 -5.25
CA LEU A 783 -1.71 -1.84 -6.27
C LEU A 783 -1.93 -2.63 -7.57
N TYR A 784 -0.95 -3.45 -7.99
CA TYR A 784 -1.08 -4.34 -9.14
C TYR A 784 -2.26 -5.32 -8.99
N SER A 785 -2.29 -6.09 -7.91
CA SER A 785 -3.35 -7.07 -7.64
C SER A 785 -4.70 -6.41 -7.39
N SER A 786 -4.72 -5.19 -6.82
CA SER A 786 -5.94 -4.38 -6.71
C SER A 786 -6.52 -3.99 -8.08
N ALA A 787 -5.69 -3.60 -9.05
CA ALA A 787 -6.14 -3.25 -10.40
C ALA A 787 -6.77 -4.46 -11.12
N LEU A 788 -6.13 -5.63 -10.99
CA LEU A 788 -6.68 -6.89 -11.51
C LEU A 788 -8.05 -7.21 -10.90
N PHE A 789 -8.16 -7.08 -9.58
CA PHE A 789 -9.40 -7.40 -8.85
C PHE A 789 -10.53 -6.41 -9.17
N ILE A 790 -10.23 -5.11 -9.29
CA ILE A 790 -11.22 -4.09 -9.67
C ILE A 790 -11.82 -4.40 -11.04
N GLY A 791 -10.97 -4.69 -12.02
CA GLY A 791 -11.40 -5.11 -13.35
C GLY A 791 -12.24 -6.36 -13.33
N TRP A 792 -11.75 -7.41 -12.66
CA TRP A 792 -12.43 -8.69 -12.51
C TRP A 792 -13.83 -8.56 -11.90
N ALA A 793 -13.97 -7.77 -10.82
CA ALA A 793 -15.22 -7.54 -10.14
C ALA A 793 -16.20 -6.70 -10.97
N ALA A 794 -15.71 -5.65 -11.64
CA ALA A 794 -16.53 -4.84 -12.54
C ALA A 794 -17.04 -5.66 -13.73
N VAL A 795 -16.20 -6.53 -14.32
CA VAL A 795 -16.61 -7.46 -15.38
C VAL A 795 -17.65 -8.47 -14.88
N ALA A 796 -17.50 -9.00 -13.66
CA ALA A 796 -18.50 -9.88 -13.05
C ALA A 796 -19.88 -9.19 -12.92
N LEU A 797 -19.88 -7.92 -12.47
CA LEU A 797 -21.10 -7.11 -12.44
C LEU A 797 -21.65 -6.84 -13.85
N CYS A 798 -20.79 -6.61 -14.84
CA CYS A 798 -21.20 -6.46 -16.24
C CYS A 798 -21.85 -7.72 -16.81
N LEU A 799 -21.33 -8.91 -16.49
CA LEU A 799 -21.94 -10.20 -16.85
C LEU A 799 -23.33 -10.33 -16.22
N LEU A 800 -23.49 -9.97 -14.95
CA LEU A 800 -24.80 -9.96 -14.28
C LEU A 800 -25.77 -8.99 -14.97
N LEU A 801 -25.30 -7.79 -15.34
CA LEU A 801 -26.10 -6.81 -16.06
C LEU A 801 -26.48 -7.31 -17.46
N GLU A 802 -25.56 -7.94 -18.19
CA GLU A 802 -25.81 -8.46 -19.53
C GLU A 802 -26.84 -9.60 -19.51
N VAL A 803 -26.71 -10.56 -18.57
CA VAL A 803 -27.68 -11.65 -18.40
C VAL A 803 -29.07 -11.10 -18.05
N THR A 804 -29.12 -9.99 -17.32
CA THR A 804 -30.36 -9.34 -16.90
C THR A 804 -31.00 -8.52 -18.02
N TYR A 805 -30.27 -7.64 -18.69
CA TYR A 805 -30.84 -6.67 -19.63
C TYR A 805 -30.70 -7.06 -21.11
N ARG A 806 -29.78 -7.98 -21.46
CA ARG A 806 -29.59 -8.57 -22.80
C ARG A 806 -29.57 -7.55 -23.95
N ASN A 807 -28.83 -6.46 -23.75
CA ASN A 807 -28.77 -5.34 -24.70
C ASN A 807 -27.33 -5.00 -25.14
N ALA A 808 -26.37 -5.90 -24.92
CA ALA A 808 -24.94 -5.76 -25.17
C ALA A 808 -24.22 -4.63 -24.42
N ILE A 809 -24.93 -3.81 -23.62
CA ILE A 809 -24.32 -2.72 -22.84
C ILE A 809 -23.38 -3.29 -21.77
N GLY A 810 -23.75 -4.40 -21.12
CA GLY A 810 -22.89 -5.08 -20.17
C GLY A 810 -21.64 -5.63 -20.85
N SER A 811 -21.76 -6.20 -22.04
CA SER A 811 -20.61 -6.69 -22.82
C SER A 811 -19.65 -5.57 -23.25
N VAL A 812 -20.18 -4.42 -23.71
CA VAL A 812 -19.36 -3.24 -24.04
C VAL A 812 -18.61 -2.74 -22.81
N ALA A 813 -19.30 -2.64 -21.66
CA ALA A 813 -18.67 -2.23 -20.42
C ALA A 813 -17.62 -3.23 -19.93
N ALA A 814 -17.90 -4.53 -19.99
CA ALA A 814 -16.96 -5.57 -19.64
C ALA A 814 -15.69 -5.52 -20.51
N GLY A 815 -15.85 -5.40 -21.83
CA GLY A 815 -14.73 -5.34 -22.77
C GLY A 815 -13.82 -4.14 -22.50
N LEU A 816 -14.38 -2.93 -22.34
CA LEU A 816 -13.54 -1.75 -22.14
C LEU A 816 -12.95 -1.66 -20.72
N ILE A 817 -13.72 -1.98 -19.69
CA ILE A 817 -13.23 -1.98 -18.30
C ILE A 817 -12.17 -3.06 -18.12
N GLY A 818 -12.44 -4.29 -18.56
CA GLY A 818 -11.50 -5.41 -18.48
C GLY A 818 -10.17 -5.09 -19.17
N PHE A 819 -10.24 -4.55 -20.40
CA PHE A 819 -9.05 -4.07 -21.11
C PHE A 819 -8.31 -2.96 -20.34
N ALA A 820 -9.01 -1.89 -19.93
CA ALA A 820 -8.39 -0.75 -19.28
C ALA A 820 -7.70 -1.12 -17.96
N THR A 821 -8.32 -1.97 -17.14
CA THR A 821 -7.73 -2.40 -15.86
C THR A 821 -6.52 -3.31 -16.03
N LEU A 822 -6.51 -4.17 -17.05
CA LEU A 822 -5.35 -5.01 -17.35
C LEU A 822 -4.20 -4.18 -17.94
N LEU A 823 -4.51 -3.12 -18.70
CA LEU A 823 -3.51 -2.16 -19.17
C LEU A 823 -2.90 -1.37 -18.00
N ILE A 824 -3.69 -0.96 -17.02
CA ILE A 824 -3.20 -0.33 -15.78
C ILE A 824 -2.31 -1.31 -15.01
N ALA A 825 -2.74 -2.56 -14.85
CA ALA A 825 -1.94 -3.59 -14.19
C ALA A 825 -0.60 -3.83 -14.91
N HIS A 826 -0.57 -3.83 -16.24
CA HIS A 826 0.67 -3.93 -17.01
C HIS A 826 1.65 -2.79 -16.70
N HIS A 827 1.18 -1.54 -16.58
CA HIS A 827 2.03 -0.41 -16.21
C HIS A 827 2.52 -0.49 -14.76
N LEU A 828 1.69 -1.01 -13.84
CA LEU A 828 2.09 -1.24 -12.45
C LEU A 828 3.13 -2.36 -12.31
N ALA A 829 3.14 -3.34 -13.23
CA ALA A 829 4.14 -4.41 -13.26
C ALA A 829 5.53 -3.97 -13.77
N LEU A 830 5.67 -2.74 -14.29
CA LEU A 830 6.97 -2.21 -14.71
C LEU A 830 7.96 -2.06 -13.55
N GLY A 831 7.47 -2.02 -12.30
CA GLY A 831 8.30 -1.97 -11.09
C GLY A 831 8.95 -3.30 -10.69
N GLY A 832 8.71 -4.40 -11.42
CA GLY A 832 9.37 -5.68 -11.19
C GLY A 832 8.43 -6.78 -10.69
N ASP A 833 8.83 -7.50 -9.64
CA ASP A 833 8.04 -8.61 -9.12
C ASP A 833 6.74 -8.08 -8.48
N THR A 834 5.62 -8.65 -8.91
CA THR A 834 4.28 -8.26 -8.44
C THR A 834 3.76 -9.15 -7.31
N LEU A 835 4.52 -10.18 -6.91
CA LEU A 835 4.25 -11.12 -5.80
C LEU A 835 5.10 -10.76 -4.56
N GLU A 836 5.01 -9.50 -4.12
CA GLU A 836 5.83 -8.91 -3.06
C GLU A 836 5.48 -9.41 -1.65
N MET A 837 6.43 -9.28 -0.70
CA MET A 837 6.20 -9.62 0.70
C MET A 837 5.45 -8.50 1.43
N MET A 838 4.43 -8.86 2.22
CA MET A 838 3.66 -7.89 2.99
C MET A 838 4.38 -7.46 4.27
N ARG A 839 4.21 -6.20 4.66
CA ARG A 839 4.61 -5.71 5.98
C ARG A 839 3.93 -6.52 7.09
N ALA A 840 4.60 -6.68 8.24
CA ALA A 840 4.08 -7.48 9.37
C ALA A 840 2.64 -7.15 9.78
N VAL A 841 2.26 -5.87 9.83
CA VAL A 841 0.89 -5.45 10.19
C VAL A 841 -0.16 -5.91 9.17
N LEU A 842 0.23 -6.02 7.90
CA LEU A 842 -0.62 -6.48 6.81
C LEU A 842 -0.70 -8.02 6.72
N ASP A 843 0.13 -8.77 7.46
CA ASP A 843 0.11 -10.23 7.46
C ASP A 843 -1.08 -10.83 8.25
N SER A 844 -2.09 -10.02 8.61
CA SER A 844 -3.29 -10.48 9.32
C SER A 844 -4.42 -10.90 8.38
N ASN A 845 -4.86 -12.15 8.47
CA ASN A 845 -5.58 -12.76 7.34
C ASN A 845 -7.11 -12.57 7.32
N PHE A 846 -7.81 -12.37 8.44
CA PHE A 846 -9.29 -12.34 8.41
C PHE A 846 -9.86 -10.94 8.15
N TRP A 847 -9.63 -10.01 9.07
CA TRP A 847 -10.24 -8.67 9.00
C TRP A 847 -9.70 -7.84 7.84
N LEU A 848 -8.38 -7.82 7.64
CA LEU A 848 -7.77 -7.10 6.53
C LEU A 848 -8.24 -7.64 5.18
N ALA A 849 -8.18 -8.96 4.97
CA ALA A 849 -8.60 -9.54 3.71
C ALA A 849 -10.08 -9.27 3.41
N THR A 850 -10.95 -9.45 4.41
CA THR A 850 -12.38 -9.18 4.24
C THR A 850 -12.63 -7.70 3.97
N HIS A 851 -11.94 -6.80 4.67
CA HIS A 851 -12.00 -5.35 4.46
C HIS A 851 -11.59 -4.97 3.03
N VAL A 852 -10.37 -5.33 2.63
CA VAL A 852 -9.78 -4.90 1.36
C VAL A 852 -10.57 -5.46 0.18
N VAL A 853 -10.99 -6.73 0.23
CA VAL A 853 -11.84 -7.32 -0.80
C VAL A 853 -13.18 -6.59 -0.88
N THR A 854 -13.85 -6.38 0.25
CA THR A 854 -15.19 -5.75 0.28
C THR A 854 -15.15 -4.29 -0.20
N VAL A 855 -14.18 -3.51 0.26
CA VAL A 855 -14.07 -2.09 -0.13
C VAL A 855 -13.72 -1.97 -1.61
N THR A 856 -12.85 -2.84 -2.14
CA THR A 856 -12.45 -2.85 -3.55
C THR A 856 -13.60 -3.28 -4.47
N LEU A 857 -14.50 -4.15 -4.02
CA LEU A 857 -15.77 -4.42 -4.74
C LEU A 857 -16.63 -3.15 -4.83
N GLY A 858 -16.66 -2.32 -3.77
CA GLY A 858 -17.31 -1.01 -3.79
C GLY A 858 -16.69 -0.04 -4.78
N TYR A 859 -15.35 -0.06 -4.92
CA TYR A 859 -14.63 0.76 -5.91
C TYR A 859 -14.99 0.33 -7.33
N SER A 860 -14.98 -0.98 -7.58
CA SER A 860 -15.37 -1.60 -8.85
C SER A 860 -16.77 -1.19 -9.28
N ALA A 861 -17.72 -1.22 -8.34
CA ALA A 861 -19.09 -0.80 -8.59
C ALA A 861 -19.20 0.70 -8.87
N THR A 862 -18.48 1.55 -8.13
CA THR A 862 -18.48 3.00 -8.37
C THR A 862 -17.93 3.34 -9.76
N PHE A 863 -16.81 2.72 -10.15
CA PHE A 863 -16.25 2.85 -11.50
C PHE A 863 -17.21 2.38 -12.59
N LEU A 864 -17.87 1.23 -12.37
CA LEU A 864 -18.86 0.72 -13.31
C LEU A 864 -20.05 1.68 -13.47
N ALA A 865 -20.54 2.27 -12.38
CA ALA A 865 -21.65 3.24 -12.44
C ALA A 865 -21.27 4.46 -13.29
N GLY A 866 -20.09 5.03 -13.09
CA GLY A 866 -19.60 6.14 -13.90
C GLY A 866 -19.36 5.74 -15.35
N PHE A 867 -18.85 4.53 -15.61
CA PHE A 867 -18.67 4.02 -16.96
C PHE A 867 -19.99 3.83 -17.72
N LEU A 868 -21.01 3.26 -17.08
CA LEU A 868 -22.35 3.16 -17.67
C LEU A 868 -22.96 4.55 -17.95
N ALA A 869 -22.67 5.52 -17.09
CA ALA A 869 -23.05 6.92 -17.32
C ALA A 869 -22.30 7.55 -18.51
N LEU A 870 -21.02 7.22 -18.74
CA LEU A 870 -20.30 7.60 -19.95
C LEU A 870 -20.97 7.02 -21.21
N ILE A 871 -21.39 5.75 -21.19
CA ILE A 871 -22.15 5.15 -22.30
C ILE A 871 -23.45 5.94 -22.57
N TYR A 872 -24.17 6.32 -21.52
CA TYR A 872 -25.39 7.15 -21.65
C TYR A 872 -25.10 8.48 -22.36
N VAL A 873 -24.07 9.20 -21.93
CA VAL A 873 -23.69 10.51 -22.51
C VAL A 873 -23.22 10.36 -23.94
N ILE A 874 -22.33 9.41 -24.22
CA ILE A 874 -21.78 9.18 -25.56
C ILE A 874 -22.89 8.81 -26.54
N ARG A 875 -23.78 7.88 -26.17
CA ARG A 875 -24.92 7.50 -27.02
C ARG A 875 -25.86 8.65 -27.26
N GLY A 876 -26.17 9.43 -26.23
CA GLY A 876 -27.07 10.58 -26.36
C GLY A 876 -26.55 11.69 -27.25
N VAL A 877 -25.27 12.04 -27.12
CA VAL A 877 -24.67 13.19 -27.78
C VAL A 877 -24.17 12.87 -29.18
N PHE A 878 -23.46 11.75 -29.37
CA PHE A 878 -22.80 11.44 -30.64
C PHE A 878 -23.62 10.54 -31.57
N THR A 879 -24.65 9.87 -31.05
CA THR A 879 -25.48 8.92 -31.81
C THR A 879 -26.97 9.22 -31.73
N ARG A 880 -27.79 8.50 -32.50
CA ARG A 880 -29.26 8.48 -32.38
C ARG A 880 -29.80 7.25 -31.62
N SER A 881 -28.90 6.50 -30.97
CA SER A 881 -29.20 5.18 -30.40
C SER A 881 -29.73 5.24 -28.95
N LEU A 882 -29.84 6.42 -28.34
CA LEU A 882 -30.36 6.57 -26.98
C LEU A 882 -31.86 6.86 -27.01
N ASP A 883 -32.67 5.82 -27.21
CA ASP A 883 -34.12 5.89 -27.06
C ASP A 883 -34.58 5.88 -25.59
N ALA A 884 -35.87 6.10 -25.36
CA ALA A 884 -36.45 6.17 -24.01
C ALA A 884 -36.25 4.86 -23.21
N ALA A 885 -36.35 3.70 -23.87
CA ALA A 885 -36.18 2.40 -23.22
C ALA A 885 -34.73 2.16 -22.79
N THR A 886 -33.77 2.50 -23.64
CA THR A 886 -32.33 2.41 -23.38
C THR A 886 -31.92 3.40 -22.29
N ALA A 887 -32.45 4.62 -22.34
CA ALA A 887 -32.22 5.65 -21.32
C ALA A 887 -32.75 5.22 -19.94
N ASP A 888 -33.95 4.64 -19.87
CA ASP A 888 -34.52 4.12 -18.62
C ASP A 888 -33.71 2.91 -18.11
N SER A 889 -33.30 2.01 -19.01
CA SER A 889 -32.45 0.87 -18.68
C SER A 889 -31.13 1.31 -18.06
N LEU A 890 -30.38 2.21 -18.71
CA LEU A 890 -29.13 2.76 -18.18
C LEU A 890 -29.34 3.50 -16.86
N ASN A 891 -30.41 4.29 -16.73
CA ASN A 891 -30.75 4.97 -15.47
C ASN A 891 -31.00 3.98 -14.33
N ARG A 892 -31.68 2.85 -14.58
CA ARG A 892 -31.88 1.79 -13.58
C ARG A 892 -30.60 1.03 -13.25
N MET A 893 -29.78 0.73 -14.26
CA MET A 893 -28.48 0.07 -14.07
C MET A 893 -27.58 0.93 -13.19
N VAL A 894 -27.37 2.20 -13.54
CA VAL A 894 -26.52 3.13 -12.78
C VAL A 894 -27.03 3.28 -11.35
N TYR A 895 -28.35 3.48 -11.16
CA TYR A 895 -28.93 3.57 -9.82
C TYR A 895 -28.70 2.29 -9.00
N GLY A 896 -28.94 1.11 -9.58
CA GLY A 896 -28.74 -0.17 -8.89
C GLY A 896 -27.28 -0.43 -8.52
N VAL A 897 -26.35 -0.10 -9.43
CA VAL A 897 -24.91 -0.22 -9.18
C VAL A 897 -24.45 0.77 -8.10
N VAL A 898 -24.97 2.01 -8.07
CA VAL A 898 -24.67 2.97 -6.98
C VAL A 898 -25.18 2.45 -5.63
N CYS A 899 -26.37 1.84 -5.56
CA CYS A 899 -26.85 1.21 -4.33
C CYS A 899 -25.90 0.08 -3.88
N PHE A 900 -25.48 -0.79 -4.80
CA PHE A 900 -24.52 -1.85 -4.52
C PHE A 900 -23.16 -1.30 -4.06
N ALA A 901 -22.65 -0.27 -4.73
CA ALA A 901 -21.43 0.44 -4.38
C ALA A 901 -21.52 1.04 -2.97
N THR A 902 -22.66 1.63 -2.61
CA THR A 902 -22.89 2.21 -1.27
C THR A 902 -22.76 1.15 -0.18
N VAL A 903 -23.37 -0.02 -0.37
CA VAL A 903 -23.30 -1.11 0.61
C VAL A 903 -21.86 -1.58 0.78
N LEU A 904 -21.18 -1.92 -0.32
CA LEU A 904 -19.84 -2.52 -0.22
C LEU A 904 -18.76 -1.51 0.18
N SER A 905 -18.83 -0.26 -0.28
CA SER A 905 -17.90 0.78 0.17
C SER A 905 -18.09 1.09 1.67
N PHE A 906 -19.33 1.16 2.16
CA PHE A 906 -19.58 1.38 3.58
C PHE A 906 -19.13 0.20 4.44
N VAL A 907 -19.61 -1.01 4.14
CA VAL A 907 -19.26 -2.22 4.90
C VAL A 907 -17.76 -2.48 4.84
N GLY A 908 -17.14 -2.29 3.68
CA GLY A 908 -15.70 -2.30 3.52
C GLY A 908 -15.04 -1.31 4.50
N THR A 909 -15.37 -0.02 4.43
CA THR A 909 -14.79 1.01 5.31
C THR A 909 -14.91 0.68 6.80
N VAL A 910 -16.07 0.15 7.22
CA VAL A 910 -16.31 -0.30 8.60
C VAL A 910 -15.38 -1.44 9.02
N LEU A 911 -15.26 -2.47 8.17
CA LEU A 911 -14.37 -3.60 8.43
C LEU A 911 -12.90 -3.15 8.54
N GLY A 912 -12.55 -2.07 7.83
CA GLY A 912 -11.24 -1.41 7.93
C GLY A 912 -11.02 -0.78 9.30
N GLY A 913 -12.02 -0.06 9.84
CA GLY A 913 -11.94 0.50 11.19
C GLY A 913 -11.81 -0.56 12.29
N ILE A 914 -12.46 -1.72 12.13
CA ILE A 914 -12.30 -2.87 13.04
C ILE A 914 -10.86 -3.40 13.00
N TRP A 915 -10.31 -3.56 11.79
CA TRP A 915 -8.91 -3.98 11.64
C TRP A 915 -7.93 -2.96 12.23
N ALA A 916 -8.15 -1.66 11.97
CA ALA A 916 -7.31 -0.58 12.49
C ALA A 916 -7.31 -0.53 14.03
N ASP A 917 -8.46 -0.76 14.67
CA ASP A 917 -8.55 -0.82 16.14
C ASP A 917 -7.81 -2.03 16.73
N GLN A 918 -7.79 -3.17 16.03
CA GLN A 918 -7.03 -4.35 16.44
C GLN A 918 -5.52 -4.20 16.22
N SER A 919 -5.12 -3.48 15.18
CA SER A 919 -3.71 -3.27 14.82
C SER A 919 -3.06 -2.10 15.59
N TRP A 920 -3.77 -0.99 15.77
CA TRP A 920 -3.22 0.28 16.26
C TRP A 920 -4.00 0.90 17.43
N GLY A 921 -5.08 0.28 17.88
CA GLY A 921 -5.84 0.77 19.03
C GLY A 921 -6.73 1.97 18.80
N ARG A 922 -7.02 2.28 17.54
CA ARG A 922 -7.98 3.31 17.16
C ARG A 922 -8.86 2.84 16.02
N PHE A 923 -10.16 3.06 16.15
CA PHE A 923 -11.15 2.73 15.13
C PHE A 923 -11.06 3.63 13.89
N TRP A 924 -10.65 4.89 14.08
CA TRP A 924 -10.49 5.86 12.99
C TRP A 924 -9.33 6.80 13.29
N GLY A 925 -8.49 7.05 12.28
CA GLY A 925 -7.25 7.82 12.40
C GLY A 925 -7.15 9.05 11.51
N TRP A 926 -8.11 9.27 10.61
CA TRP A 926 -8.08 10.30 9.56
C TRP A 926 -6.89 10.16 8.60
N ASP A 927 -6.38 8.95 8.41
CA ASP A 927 -5.34 8.65 7.43
C ASP A 927 -5.83 8.96 6.00
N PRO A 928 -4.96 9.38 5.06
CA PRO A 928 -5.38 9.61 3.67
C PRO A 928 -6.18 8.48 3.03
N LYS A 929 -5.86 7.21 3.29
CA LYS A 929 -6.63 6.08 2.76
C LYS A 929 -7.99 5.92 3.41
N GLU A 930 -8.06 6.12 4.73
CA GLU A 930 -9.33 6.14 5.47
C GLU A 930 -10.23 7.28 4.95
N ASN A 931 -9.67 8.48 4.79
CA ASN A 931 -10.37 9.65 4.25
C ASN A 931 -10.84 9.40 2.81
N GLY A 932 -10.00 8.79 1.97
CA GLY A 932 -10.36 8.38 0.61
C GLY A 932 -11.55 7.42 0.58
N ALA A 933 -11.54 6.39 1.43
CA ALA A 933 -12.65 5.44 1.55
C ALA A 933 -13.94 6.14 2.04
N LEU A 934 -13.84 7.03 3.03
CA LEU A 934 -14.96 7.83 3.52
C LEU A 934 -15.56 8.72 2.43
N ILE A 935 -14.74 9.40 1.62
CA ILE A 935 -15.23 10.26 0.53
C ILE A 935 -16.03 9.43 -0.49
N ILE A 936 -15.63 8.19 -0.80
CA ILE A 936 -16.42 7.31 -1.69
C ILE A 936 -17.79 7.00 -1.08
N VAL A 937 -17.84 6.65 0.21
CA VAL A 937 -19.09 6.38 0.93
C VAL A 937 -20.00 7.61 0.91
N LEU A 938 -19.46 8.78 1.25
CA LEU A 938 -20.19 10.05 1.26
C LEU A 938 -20.68 10.43 -0.13
N TRP A 939 -19.87 10.22 -1.17
CA TRP A 939 -20.25 10.53 -2.56
C TRP A 939 -21.39 9.63 -3.04
N ASN A 940 -21.30 8.33 -2.79
CA ASN A 940 -22.36 7.37 -3.11
C ASN A 940 -23.66 7.69 -2.34
N ALA A 941 -23.55 8.04 -1.05
CA ALA A 941 -24.69 8.50 -0.26
C ALA A 941 -25.29 9.81 -0.81
N LEU A 942 -24.47 10.78 -1.22
CA LEU A 942 -24.89 12.04 -1.82
C LEU A 942 -25.72 11.81 -3.08
N ILE A 943 -25.29 10.91 -3.97
CA ILE A 943 -26.03 10.55 -5.19
C ILE A 943 -27.43 10.05 -4.84
N LEU A 944 -27.54 9.13 -3.89
CA LEU A 944 -28.82 8.54 -3.48
C LEU A 944 -29.74 9.57 -2.83
N HIS A 945 -29.22 10.42 -1.94
CA HIS A 945 -29.99 11.47 -1.29
C HIS A 945 -30.44 12.56 -2.26
N ALA A 946 -29.58 12.97 -3.19
CA ALA A 946 -29.94 13.92 -4.24
C ALA A 946 -31.03 13.36 -5.15
N ARG A 947 -30.98 12.06 -5.48
CA ARG A 947 -32.00 11.40 -6.30
C ARG A 947 -33.34 11.26 -5.56
N TRP A 948 -33.33 10.82 -4.31
CA TRP A 948 -34.54 10.67 -3.51
C TRP A 948 -35.17 12.00 -3.11
N GLY A 949 -34.36 13.04 -2.92
CA GLY A 949 -34.83 14.41 -2.68
C GLY A 949 -35.38 15.11 -3.92
N GLY A 950 -35.36 14.45 -5.10
CA GLY A 950 -35.83 15.02 -6.36
C GLY A 950 -34.97 16.16 -6.91
N LEU A 951 -33.75 16.34 -6.39
CA LEU A 951 -32.81 17.40 -6.79
C LEU A 951 -32.17 17.10 -8.15
N ILE A 952 -32.00 15.81 -8.45
CA ILE A 952 -31.46 15.34 -9.72
C ILE A 952 -32.41 14.35 -10.38
N LYS A 953 -32.48 14.44 -11.72
CA LYS A 953 -33.14 13.45 -12.59
C LYS A 953 -32.09 12.55 -13.25
N ALA A 954 -32.43 11.88 -14.35
CA ALA A 954 -31.53 10.92 -15.02
C ALA A 954 -30.17 11.56 -15.40
N ARG A 955 -30.17 12.72 -16.07
CA ARG A 955 -28.92 13.40 -16.45
C ARG A 955 -28.03 13.79 -15.27
N GLY A 956 -28.63 14.28 -14.18
CA GLY A 956 -27.88 14.60 -12.96
C GLY A 956 -27.33 13.35 -12.26
N LEU A 957 -28.06 12.22 -12.28
CA LEU A 957 -27.53 10.93 -11.84
C LEU A 957 -26.30 10.52 -12.65
N MET A 958 -26.33 10.69 -13.98
CA MET A 958 -25.19 10.37 -14.85
C MET A 958 -23.98 11.26 -14.52
N ALA A 959 -24.19 12.57 -14.36
CA ALA A 959 -23.13 13.51 -14.02
C ALA A 959 -22.43 13.14 -12.71
N LEU A 960 -23.21 12.86 -11.65
CA LEU A 960 -22.64 12.50 -10.35
C LEU A 960 -22.00 11.09 -10.35
N ALA A 961 -22.52 10.16 -11.14
CA ALA A 961 -21.90 8.84 -11.31
C ALA A 961 -20.54 8.96 -12.02
N ILE A 962 -20.43 9.79 -13.07
CA ILE A 962 -19.14 10.09 -13.73
C ILE A 962 -18.17 10.74 -12.75
N PHE A 963 -18.64 11.69 -11.94
CA PHE A 963 -17.81 12.27 -10.88
C PHE A 963 -17.38 11.24 -9.83
N GLY A 964 -18.20 10.20 -9.60
CA GLY A 964 -17.84 9.04 -8.79
C GLY A 964 -16.54 8.37 -9.25
N ASN A 965 -16.28 8.32 -10.57
CA ASN A 965 -14.99 7.84 -11.10
C ASN A 965 -13.81 8.71 -10.63
N ILE A 966 -13.97 10.03 -10.61
CA ILE A 966 -12.95 10.98 -10.13
C ILE A 966 -12.67 10.71 -8.65
N VAL A 967 -13.72 10.61 -7.85
CA VAL A 967 -13.64 10.32 -6.41
C VAL A 967 -12.92 9.00 -6.16
N THR A 968 -13.32 7.92 -6.83
CA THR A 968 -12.68 6.61 -6.65
C THR A 968 -11.24 6.59 -7.15
N ALA A 969 -10.93 7.25 -8.27
CA ALA A 969 -9.55 7.35 -8.78
C ALA A 969 -8.64 8.14 -7.83
N TRP A 970 -9.14 9.23 -7.24
CA TRP A 970 -8.42 9.97 -6.21
C TRP A 970 -8.17 9.12 -4.96
N SER A 971 -9.20 8.46 -4.45
CA SER A 971 -9.11 7.61 -3.26
C SER A 971 -8.26 6.35 -3.47
N TRP A 972 -8.05 5.91 -4.72
CA TRP A 972 -7.23 4.75 -5.04
C TRP A 972 -5.78 5.13 -5.41
N PHE A 973 -5.58 6.08 -6.32
CA PHE A 973 -4.24 6.52 -6.73
C PHE A 973 -3.76 7.78 -5.98
N GLY A 974 -4.59 8.82 -5.91
CA GLY A 974 -4.23 10.12 -5.34
C GLY A 974 -3.75 10.04 -3.89
N VAL A 975 -4.41 9.26 -3.04
CA VAL A 975 -3.98 9.09 -1.63
C VAL A 975 -2.61 8.41 -1.49
N ASN A 976 -2.23 7.54 -2.44
CA ASN A 976 -0.90 6.92 -2.43
C ASN A 976 0.19 7.89 -2.93
N MET A 977 -0.18 8.99 -3.60
CA MET A 977 0.76 10.05 -4.01
C MET A 977 1.07 11.04 -2.90
N LEU A 978 0.37 10.98 -1.76
CA LEU A 978 0.60 11.92 -0.65
C LEU A 978 1.77 11.48 0.23
N GLY A 979 2.13 10.19 0.24
CA GLY A 979 3.25 9.66 1.01
C GLY A 979 3.07 9.67 2.54
N VAL A 980 1.97 10.22 3.06
CA VAL A 980 1.71 10.37 4.50
C VAL A 980 0.73 9.32 5.03
N GLY A 981 0.92 8.90 6.28
CA GLY A 981 -0.01 8.06 7.04
C GLY A 981 0.47 6.61 7.24
N LEU A 982 -0.19 5.90 8.16
CA LEU A 982 0.13 4.52 8.54
C LEU A 982 -0.14 3.49 7.42
N HIS A 983 -0.79 3.90 6.35
CA HIS A 983 -1.04 3.04 5.19
C HIS A 983 -0.13 3.35 3.99
N SER A 984 0.86 4.25 4.12
CA SER A 984 1.77 4.64 3.04
C SER A 984 2.81 3.55 2.77
N TYR A 985 2.42 2.50 2.04
CA TYR A 985 3.29 1.35 1.70
C TYR A 985 3.57 1.21 0.19
N GLY A 986 3.05 2.11 -0.66
CA GLY A 986 3.12 1.97 -2.12
C GLY A 986 2.98 3.30 -2.84
N PHE A 987 3.95 4.19 -2.63
CA PHE A 987 3.98 5.54 -3.21
C PHE A 987 4.20 5.49 -4.74
N ILE A 988 3.40 6.24 -5.52
CA ILE A 988 3.49 6.26 -6.99
C ILE A 988 3.37 7.69 -7.55
N ASP A 989 4.49 8.37 -7.71
CA ASP A 989 4.54 9.71 -8.32
C ASP A 989 4.20 9.72 -9.82
N ALA A 990 4.63 8.68 -10.55
CA ALA A 990 4.52 8.63 -12.01
C ALA A 990 3.07 8.66 -12.54
N ALA A 991 2.08 8.37 -11.68
CA ALA A 991 0.67 8.35 -12.06
C ALA A 991 -0.01 9.72 -11.98
N PHE A 992 0.65 10.78 -11.48
CA PHE A 992 0.00 12.08 -11.21
C PHE A 992 -0.61 12.70 -12.48
N TRP A 993 0.16 12.80 -13.56
CA TRP A 993 -0.31 13.37 -14.82
C TRP A 993 -1.42 12.53 -15.46
N TRP A 994 -1.35 11.21 -15.33
CA TRP A 994 -2.39 10.31 -15.80
C TRP A 994 -3.69 10.49 -15.00
N LEU A 995 -3.60 10.67 -13.68
CA LEU A 995 -4.74 10.97 -12.83
C LEU A 995 -5.36 12.32 -13.22
N LEU A 996 -4.56 13.37 -13.43
CA LEU A 996 -5.05 14.67 -13.88
C LEU A 996 -5.72 14.60 -15.26
N ALA A 997 -5.11 13.91 -16.22
CA ALA A 997 -5.70 13.72 -17.54
C ALA A 997 -7.03 12.96 -17.47
N PHE A 998 -7.11 11.93 -16.62
CA PHE A 998 -8.36 11.22 -16.35
C PHE A 998 -9.41 12.13 -15.71
N VAL A 999 -9.05 12.92 -14.70
CA VAL A 999 -9.96 13.89 -14.06
C VAL A 999 -10.50 14.88 -15.09
N ALA A 1000 -9.61 15.47 -15.89
CA ALA A 1000 -9.98 16.42 -16.94
C ALA A 1000 -10.94 15.78 -17.97
N SER A 1001 -10.71 14.53 -18.37
CA SER A 1001 -11.60 13.84 -19.30
C SER A 1001 -12.99 13.60 -18.68
N GLN A 1002 -13.05 13.19 -17.40
CA GLN A 1002 -14.33 13.00 -16.70
C GLN A 1002 -15.08 14.33 -16.56
N LEU A 1003 -14.40 15.43 -16.20
CA LEU A 1003 -15.00 16.77 -16.09
C LEU A 1003 -15.56 17.25 -17.43
N ALA A 1004 -14.86 16.99 -18.55
CA ALA A 1004 -15.38 17.30 -19.88
C ALA A 1004 -16.69 16.56 -20.17
N PHE A 1005 -16.78 15.26 -19.86
CA PHE A 1005 -18.03 14.50 -20.01
C PHE A 1005 -19.14 15.02 -19.09
N ILE A 1006 -18.82 15.42 -17.86
CA ILE A 1006 -19.78 16.04 -16.94
C ILE A 1006 -20.31 17.34 -17.52
N ALA A 1007 -19.47 18.21 -18.06
CA ALA A 1007 -19.91 19.45 -18.71
C ALA A 1007 -20.88 19.16 -19.88
N VAL A 1008 -20.60 18.11 -20.66
CA VAL A 1008 -21.46 17.66 -21.76
C VAL A 1008 -22.85 17.21 -21.27
N THR A 1009 -22.98 16.65 -20.07
CA THR A 1009 -24.30 16.29 -19.50
C THR A 1009 -25.22 17.50 -19.32
N GLY A 1010 -24.64 18.69 -19.11
CA GLY A 1010 -25.35 19.96 -18.93
C GLY A 1010 -25.88 20.58 -20.21
N LEU A 1011 -25.52 20.06 -21.39
CA LEU A 1011 -26.00 20.59 -22.66
C LEU A 1011 -27.53 20.46 -22.79
N PRO A 1012 -28.22 21.45 -23.39
CA PRO A 1012 -29.65 21.34 -23.71
C PRO A 1012 -29.94 20.10 -24.57
N LEU A 1013 -31.08 19.44 -24.34
CA LEU A 1013 -31.49 18.24 -25.10
C LEU A 1013 -31.48 18.45 -26.62
N PRO A 1014 -31.86 19.61 -27.19
CA PRO A 1014 -31.74 19.84 -28.63
C PRO A 1014 -30.30 19.76 -29.17
N ARG A 1015 -29.27 19.89 -28.33
CA ARG A 1015 -27.88 19.70 -28.77
C ARG A 1015 -27.49 18.22 -28.83
N TRP A 1016 -28.21 17.34 -28.16
CA TRP A 1016 -27.99 15.89 -28.16
C TRP A 1016 -28.55 15.27 -29.43
N ARG A 1017 -27.72 14.55 -30.20
CA ARG A 1017 -28.12 13.99 -31.50
C ARG A 1017 -29.31 13.03 -31.40
N SER A 1018 -29.46 12.31 -30.29
CA SER A 1018 -30.61 11.42 -30.05
C SER A 1018 -31.94 12.15 -29.81
N PHE A 1019 -31.90 13.42 -29.44
CA PHE A 1019 -33.09 14.24 -29.13
C PHE A 1019 -33.28 15.40 -30.10
N ARG A 1020 -32.48 15.49 -31.16
CA ARG A 1020 -32.68 16.45 -32.25
C ARG A 1020 -33.88 16.02 -33.10
N PRO A 1021 -34.84 16.92 -33.38
CA PRO A 1021 -35.89 16.63 -34.34
C PRO A 1021 -35.25 16.32 -35.70
N VAL A 1022 -35.74 15.26 -36.35
CA VAL A 1022 -35.36 14.98 -37.74
C VAL A 1022 -35.98 16.10 -38.56
N SER A 1023 -35.17 16.97 -39.17
CA SER A 1023 -35.71 17.85 -40.21
C SER A 1023 -36.22 16.91 -41.31
N ALA A 1024 -37.51 17.00 -41.63
CA ALA A 1024 -38.04 16.37 -42.83
C ALA A 1024 -37.13 16.81 -43.99
N ALA A 1025 -36.49 15.84 -44.66
CA ALA A 1025 -35.73 16.13 -45.85
C ALA A 1025 -36.68 16.79 -46.85
N LYS A 1026 -36.28 17.96 -47.37
CA LYS A 1026 -36.77 18.43 -48.66
C LYS A 1026 -36.22 17.54 -49.76
#